data_AF-A0A0H4WAB9-F1
#
_entry.id   AF-A0A0H4WAB9-F1
#
_cell.length_a   1.000
_cell.length_b   1.000
_cell.length_c   1.000
_cell.angle_alpha   90.00
_cell.angle_beta   90.00
_cell.angle_gamma   90.00
#
_symmetry.space_group_name_H-M   'P 1'
#
loop_
_entity.id
_entity.type
_entity.pdbx_description
1 polymer ?
#
loop_
_entity_poly.entity_id
_entity_poly.type
_entity_poly.pdbx_seq_one_letter_code
_entity_poly.pdbx_strand_id
1 'polypeptide(L)'
;MKKYLLLFASALVLFTAEGQVKIDRSQKPAAGPAPTITFQDPVTFKLKNGITVLVVEDHKLPRVSASYFIDAGPITEGQKAGVMSLMGQMLNEGTKDMPKAAFDEATDKIGASVNLSSSGGSAAALTRYFKEAFTLMGKGLKNPAFTQESFDKIKTQALTGIKSNEKNVKAVSGRVVNALAYGKNHPSGEFTTEESIKALTLNDVKEAYNKFITPSRGYLTIIGDIKPNEAKKLAEDVLGDMKGPGLTLPSLASVANPAKTEINVVDMPNAVQSEITVTNLVDLKMNHPDYFPVLLANQILGGGSESRLFNNLREKHGFTYGAYSGIGASRFQSAFSASASVRTAKTDSAVVEFIKEIDHLRKEKVSDQELSSAKALYNGSFALGLENKGRTATFARNILINDLPKDFYRTYLQKVNAVTKEDIQRVAQKYFNSANTRVVVVGNSSQMLGDLKKLNYPVKLYDVFANPIAEGAASSSAAATTNVKATDVFNNYIKALGGEAELKKVKSILANMTMNMQGATLAVEAKYMAPNYEAMTMSMGGNPVIKSRFNGTAGYQEQMGQKKVMTPEEIKEKAVVTTLFEQLDYVKNPAFKAEVKGVEKVNGSDAYKVVITYPAGKTKTEFYDLTSKLLVKTEEATTANNMTVNNSTEFGDYKKVGAILYPYAITITVSAAGQQQVLDMKAQSVKLNEGVTAADFN
;
A
#
# COMPACT_ATOMS: atom_id res chain seq x y z
N MET A 1 23.67 -79.54 -16.91
CA MET A 1 23.54 -78.22 -16.23
C MET A 1 22.07 -77.78 -16.04
N LYS A 2 21.17 -78.69 -15.62
CA LYS A 2 19.74 -78.38 -15.36
C LYS A 2 19.32 -78.52 -13.89
N LYS A 3 20.25 -78.85 -12.98
CA LYS A 3 20.00 -79.00 -11.53
C LYS A 3 20.46 -77.81 -10.66
N TYR A 4 21.21 -76.84 -11.22
CA TYR A 4 21.67 -75.65 -10.49
C TYR A 4 20.87 -74.37 -10.77
N LEU A 5 19.96 -74.39 -11.74
CA LEU A 5 19.09 -73.25 -12.07
C LEU A 5 17.79 -73.22 -11.25
N LEU A 6 17.37 -74.35 -10.68
CA LEU A 6 16.17 -74.44 -9.82
C LEU A 6 16.43 -74.12 -8.34
N LEU A 7 17.70 -74.20 -7.91
CA LEU A 7 18.12 -73.79 -6.55
C LEU A 7 18.41 -72.28 -6.45
N PHE A 8 18.71 -71.60 -7.56
CA PHE A 8 18.89 -70.14 -7.58
C PHE A 8 17.56 -69.38 -7.66
N ALA A 9 16.53 -69.97 -8.26
CA ALA A 9 15.19 -69.38 -8.32
C ALA A 9 14.40 -69.52 -7.00
N SER A 10 14.74 -70.50 -6.15
CA SER A 10 14.12 -70.68 -4.83
C SER A 10 14.80 -69.85 -3.73
N ALA A 11 16.07 -69.48 -3.90
CA ALA A 11 16.76 -68.55 -2.99
C ALA A 11 16.42 -67.07 -3.24
N LEU A 12 15.99 -66.69 -4.45
CA LEU A 12 15.57 -65.32 -4.76
C LEU A 12 14.12 -64.99 -4.37
N VAL A 13 13.30 -65.99 -4.03
CA VAL A 13 11.89 -65.81 -3.61
C VAL A 13 11.75 -65.78 -2.08
N LEU A 14 12.81 -66.11 -1.33
CA LEU A 14 12.78 -66.14 0.15
C LEU A 14 13.41 -64.90 0.82
N PHE A 15 13.87 -63.90 0.06
CA PHE A 15 14.41 -62.64 0.59
C PHE A 15 13.48 -61.42 0.45
N THR A 16 12.22 -61.60 0.08
CA THR A 16 11.21 -60.51 0.03
C THR A 16 10.24 -60.52 1.20
N ALA A 17 10.51 -61.31 2.25
CA ALA A 17 9.59 -61.51 3.37
C ALA A 17 10.05 -60.87 4.70
N GLU A 18 10.97 -59.90 4.68
CA GLU A 18 11.24 -59.06 5.84
C GLU A 18 10.87 -57.60 5.54
N GLY A 19 9.79 -57.14 6.15
CA GLY A 19 9.57 -55.73 6.45
C GLY A 19 8.57 -54.95 5.59
N GLN A 20 7.57 -55.58 4.94
CA GLN A 20 6.31 -54.84 4.73
C GLN A 20 5.64 -54.68 6.09
N VAL A 21 6.10 -53.69 6.87
CA VAL A 21 5.29 -53.12 7.94
C VAL A 21 3.98 -52.74 7.25
N LYS A 22 2.89 -53.46 7.55
CA LYS A 22 1.54 -53.02 7.23
C LYS A 22 1.40 -51.67 7.94
N ILE A 23 1.67 -50.58 7.22
CA ILE A 23 1.43 -49.24 7.70
C ILE A 23 -0.08 -49.17 7.87
N ASP A 24 -0.53 -49.30 9.11
CA ASP A 24 -1.90 -49.02 9.46
C ASP A 24 -2.14 -47.53 9.20
N ARG A 25 -2.70 -47.22 8.02
CA ARG A 25 -2.98 -45.85 7.58
C ARG A 25 -4.11 -45.20 8.38
N SER A 26 -4.79 -45.95 9.25
CA SER A 26 -5.75 -45.40 10.20
C SER A 26 -5.08 -44.82 11.45
N GLN A 27 -3.82 -45.18 11.72
CA GLN A 27 -3.05 -44.66 12.85
C GLN A 27 -1.91 -43.77 12.38
N LYS A 28 -1.91 -42.52 12.87
CA LYS A 28 -0.82 -41.57 12.63
C LYS A 28 0.48 -42.15 13.22
N PRO A 29 1.60 -42.16 12.48
CA PRO A 29 2.89 -42.58 13.02
C PRO A 29 3.19 -41.82 14.31
N ALA A 30 3.67 -42.54 15.34
CA ALA A 30 4.13 -41.91 16.56
C ALA A 30 5.24 -40.90 16.22
N ALA A 31 5.15 -39.68 16.73
CA ALA A 31 6.16 -38.66 16.49
C ALA A 31 7.50 -39.14 17.07
N GLY A 32 8.51 -39.32 16.21
CA GLY A 32 9.88 -39.58 16.64
C GLY A 32 10.46 -38.40 17.45
N PRO A 33 11.59 -38.60 18.14
CA PRO A 33 12.27 -37.51 18.83
C PRO A 33 12.57 -36.37 17.86
N ALA A 34 12.44 -35.12 18.32
CA ALA A 34 12.68 -33.96 17.48
C ALA A 34 14.10 -34.04 16.87
N PRO A 35 14.25 -33.93 15.54
CA PRO A 35 15.55 -34.09 14.90
C PRO A 35 16.52 -33.03 15.42
N THR A 36 17.73 -33.46 15.81
CA THR A 36 18.80 -32.52 16.15
C THR A 36 19.39 -32.00 14.85
N ILE A 37 19.12 -30.74 14.56
CA ILE A 37 19.59 -30.13 13.33
C ILE A 37 21.04 -29.70 13.50
N THR A 38 21.89 -30.23 12.61
CA THR A 38 23.29 -29.83 12.50
C THR A 38 23.48 -28.90 11.31
N PHE A 39 24.01 -27.71 11.56
CA PHE A 39 24.46 -26.78 10.52
C PHE A 39 25.82 -26.19 10.94
N GLN A 40 26.66 -25.90 9.95
CA GLN A 40 27.98 -25.31 10.19
C GLN A 40 27.84 -23.83 10.53
N ASP A 41 28.62 -23.38 11.53
CA ASP A 41 28.69 -21.97 11.89
C ASP A 41 29.49 -21.19 10.84
N PRO A 42 29.14 -19.92 10.58
CA PRO A 42 29.95 -19.07 9.72
C PRO A 42 31.33 -18.83 10.33
N VAL A 43 32.34 -18.75 9.47
CA VAL A 43 33.66 -18.28 9.90
C VAL A 43 33.52 -16.81 10.31
N THR A 44 33.86 -16.51 11.57
CA THR A 44 33.65 -15.20 12.17
C THR A 44 34.97 -14.57 12.56
N PHE A 45 35.19 -13.31 12.17
CA PHE A 45 36.35 -12.52 12.59
C PHE A 45 35.99 -11.04 12.71
N LYS A 46 36.85 -10.24 13.35
CA LYS A 46 36.69 -8.79 13.46
C LYS A 46 37.77 -8.08 12.65
N LEU A 47 37.37 -7.07 11.89
CA LEU A 47 38.30 -6.12 11.28
C LEU A 47 38.90 -5.19 12.34
N LYS A 48 40.04 -4.56 12.04
CA LYS A 48 40.71 -3.62 12.96
C LYS A 48 39.84 -2.42 13.35
N ASN A 49 38.91 -2.02 12.49
CA ASN A 49 37.96 -0.92 12.75
C ASN A 49 36.69 -1.36 13.51
N GLY A 50 36.57 -2.65 13.86
CA GLY A 50 35.48 -3.17 14.71
C GLY A 50 34.34 -3.87 13.97
N ILE A 51 34.31 -3.84 12.63
CA ILE A 51 33.30 -4.58 11.85
C ILE A 51 33.43 -6.08 12.14
N THR A 52 32.32 -6.73 12.49
CA THR A 52 32.25 -8.19 12.63
C THR A 52 31.89 -8.79 11.28
N VAL A 53 32.74 -9.67 10.76
CA VAL A 53 32.55 -10.35 9.48
C VAL A 53 32.13 -11.79 9.71
N LEU A 54 31.07 -12.22 9.02
CA LEU A 54 30.48 -13.55 9.02
C LEU A 54 30.57 -14.12 7.61
N VAL A 55 31.33 -15.19 7.40
CA VAL A 55 31.50 -15.82 6.08
C VAL A 55 30.86 -17.20 6.05
N VAL A 56 29.97 -17.42 5.09
CA VAL A 56 29.38 -18.72 4.78
C VAL A 56 29.84 -19.15 3.38
N GLU A 57 30.77 -20.09 3.35
CA GLU A 57 31.33 -20.64 2.13
C GLU A 57 30.33 -21.60 1.45
N ASP A 58 30.02 -21.33 0.18
CA ASP A 58 29.12 -22.14 -0.64
C ASP A 58 29.48 -22.14 -2.13
N HIS A 59 30.26 -23.15 -2.56
CA HIS A 59 30.68 -23.32 -3.95
C HIS A 59 29.64 -23.96 -4.88
N LYS A 60 28.37 -24.12 -4.46
CA LYS A 60 27.33 -24.75 -5.29
C LYS A 60 27.02 -23.96 -6.58
N LEU A 61 27.12 -22.63 -6.51
CA LEU A 61 26.86 -21.72 -7.62
C LEU A 61 27.96 -20.67 -7.66
N PRO A 62 28.43 -20.25 -8.85
CA PRO A 62 29.50 -19.26 -9.00
C PRO A 62 28.98 -17.84 -8.76
N ARG A 63 28.44 -17.59 -7.57
CA ARG A 63 27.91 -16.30 -7.12
C ARG A 63 28.27 -16.05 -5.68
N VAL A 64 28.41 -14.76 -5.35
CA VAL A 64 28.68 -14.31 -4.00
C VAL A 64 27.77 -13.11 -3.70
N SER A 65 27.30 -13.05 -2.46
CA SER A 65 26.52 -11.94 -1.94
C SER A 65 27.14 -11.45 -0.63
N ALA A 66 27.11 -10.13 -0.44
CA ALA A 66 27.48 -9.47 0.79
C ALA A 66 26.37 -8.53 1.25
N SER A 67 26.20 -8.45 2.57
CA SER A 67 25.34 -7.47 3.22
C SER A 67 26.06 -6.90 4.44
N TYR A 68 26.27 -5.58 4.42
CA TYR A 68 26.75 -4.82 5.55
C TYR A 68 25.56 -4.18 6.27
N PHE A 69 25.39 -4.52 7.54
CA PHE A 69 24.31 -4.02 8.39
C PHE A 69 24.86 -3.31 9.63
N ILE A 70 24.40 -2.08 9.86
CA ILE A 70 24.76 -1.24 11.00
C ILE A 70 23.63 -1.30 12.03
N ASP A 71 23.92 -1.85 13.21
CA ASP A 71 22.93 -1.96 14.28
C ASP A 71 22.85 -0.67 15.13
N ALA A 72 22.17 0.35 14.59
CA ALA A 72 21.93 1.64 15.25
C ALA A 72 20.74 1.62 16.24
N GLY A 73 19.91 0.59 16.23
CA GLY A 73 18.62 0.58 16.93
C GLY A 73 17.59 1.54 16.31
N PRO A 74 16.41 1.72 16.94
CA PRO A 74 15.38 2.64 16.45
C PRO A 74 15.82 4.10 16.58
N ILE A 75 15.65 4.88 15.52
CA ILE A 75 16.10 6.28 15.48
C ILE A 75 14.87 7.19 15.48
N THR A 76 14.80 8.14 16.41
CA THR A 76 13.85 9.26 16.34
C THR A 76 14.49 10.38 15.51
N GLU A 77 13.80 10.81 14.46
CA GLU A 77 14.23 11.87 13.54
C GLU A 77 13.62 13.24 13.90
N GLY A 78 12.48 13.25 14.61
CA GLY A 78 11.77 14.43 15.09
C GLY A 78 11.27 15.32 13.95
N GLN A 79 11.55 16.62 14.06
CA GLN A 79 11.20 17.59 13.00
C GLN A 79 11.91 17.31 11.66
N LYS A 80 12.92 16.44 11.65
CA LYS A 80 13.65 16.00 10.46
C LYS A 80 13.20 14.60 9.99
N ALA A 81 12.00 14.15 10.37
CA ALA A 81 11.45 12.86 9.93
C ALA A 81 11.54 12.67 8.42
N GLY A 82 12.24 11.62 7.99
CA GLY A 82 12.55 11.32 6.60
C GLY A 82 14.02 11.52 6.23
N VAL A 83 14.85 12.16 7.07
CA VAL A 83 16.29 12.35 6.83
C VAL A 83 17.03 11.02 6.67
N MET A 84 16.68 9.98 7.43
CA MET A 84 17.32 8.67 7.28
C MET A 84 16.94 8.02 5.95
N SER A 85 15.68 8.12 5.53
CA SER A 85 15.24 7.61 4.22
C SER A 85 15.93 8.34 3.07
N LEU A 86 15.99 9.68 3.13
CA LEU A 86 16.67 10.50 2.11
C LEU A 86 18.16 10.21 2.08
N MET A 87 18.83 10.10 3.23
CA MET A 87 20.24 9.75 3.32
C MET A 87 20.53 8.41 2.66
N GLY A 88 19.71 7.39 2.94
CA GLY A 88 19.83 6.07 2.31
C GLY A 88 19.70 6.12 0.78
N GLN A 89 18.71 6.86 0.27
CA GLN A 89 18.53 7.03 -1.18
C GLN A 89 19.72 7.78 -1.79
N MET A 90 20.19 8.84 -1.13
CA MET A 90 21.31 9.66 -1.60
C MET A 90 22.66 8.91 -1.63
N LEU A 91 22.84 7.85 -0.84
CA LEU A 91 24.03 6.98 -0.96
C LEU A 91 24.11 6.30 -2.33
N ASN A 92 22.98 6.09 -3.02
CA ASN A 92 22.90 5.46 -4.34
C ASN A 92 23.01 6.48 -5.49
N GLU A 93 23.28 7.75 -5.21
CA GLU A 93 23.36 8.82 -6.21
C GLU A 93 24.81 9.08 -6.68
N GLY A 94 25.62 8.01 -6.70
CA GLY A 94 27.03 8.06 -7.07
C GLY A 94 27.97 8.50 -5.94
N THR A 95 29.25 8.57 -6.29
CA THR A 95 30.35 8.88 -5.37
C THR A 95 31.08 10.14 -5.82
N LYS A 96 31.93 10.70 -4.95
CA LYS A 96 32.74 11.88 -5.28
C LYS A 96 33.61 11.68 -6.52
N ASP A 97 34.04 10.45 -6.77
CA ASP A 97 34.89 10.02 -7.88
C ASP A 97 34.13 9.35 -9.03
N MET A 98 32.82 9.12 -8.90
CA MET A 98 32.01 8.41 -9.89
C MET A 98 30.59 8.96 -9.94
N PRO A 99 30.21 9.72 -10.99
CA PRO A 99 28.85 10.19 -11.17
C PRO A 99 27.84 9.03 -11.19
N LYS A 100 26.59 9.32 -10.81
CA LYS A 100 25.52 8.30 -10.73
C LYS A 100 25.42 7.42 -11.98
N ALA A 101 25.36 8.01 -13.17
CA ALA A 101 25.21 7.24 -14.41
C ALA A 101 26.37 6.24 -14.62
N ALA A 102 27.60 6.62 -14.28
CA ALA A 102 28.76 5.75 -14.37
C ALA A 102 28.76 4.67 -13.28
N PHE A 103 28.23 4.97 -12.09
CA PHE A 103 28.05 4.00 -11.01
C PHE A 103 27.02 2.93 -11.38
N ASP A 104 25.88 3.36 -11.93
CA ASP A 104 24.80 2.49 -12.40
C ASP A 104 25.32 1.62 -13.57
N GLU A 105 25.99 2.22 -14.57
CA GLU A 105 26.60 1.48 -15.70
C GLU A 105 27.66 0.47 -15.24
N ALA A 106 28.52 0.85 -14.30
CA ALA A 106 29.55 -0.05 -13.76
C ALA A 106 28.93 -1.26 -13.04
N THR A 107 27.77 -1.08 -12.41
CA THR A 107 27.01 -2.15 -11.75
C THR A 107 26.32 -3.05 -12.78
N ASP A 108 25.65 -2.46 -13.77
CA ASP A 108 24.90 -3.17 -14.81
C ASP A 108 25.80 -4.00 -15.73
N LYS A 109 26.97 -3.45 -16.10
CA LYS A 109 27.94 -4.11 -17.00
C LYS A 109 28.43 -5.46 -16.48
N ILE A 110 28.46 -5.63 -15.17
CA ILE A 110 28.88 -6.88 -14.52
C ILE A 110 27.69 -7.74 -14.06
N GLY A 111 26.46 -7.33 -14.37
CA GLY A 111 25.23 -7.99 -13.93
C GLY A 111 25.13 -8.09 -12.41
N ALA A 112 25.68 -7.11 -11.69
CA ALA A 112 25.66 -7.07 -10.24
C ALA A 112 24.40 -6.37 -9.72
N SER A 113 24.13 -6.55 -8.44
CA SER A 113 23.16 -5.75 -7.69
C SER A 113 23.89 -5.10 -6.53
N VAL A 114 23.96 -3.77 -6.52
CA VAL A 114 24.55 -2.97 -5.44
C VAL A 114 23.47 -2.04 -4.93
N ASN A 115 23.14 -2.12 -3.64
CA ASN A 115 22.10 -1.30 -3.03
C ASN A 115 22.58 -0.78 -1.68
N LEU A 116 22.42 0.51 -1.46
CA LEU A 116 22.81 1.21 -0.23
C LEU A 116 21.58 1.74 0.50
N SER A 117 21.67 1.83 1.83
CA SER A 117 20.60 2.32 2.69
C SER A 117 21.20 3.05 3.89
N SER A 118 20.34 3.68 4.67
CA SER A 118 20.74 4.35 5.92
C SER A 118 21.30 3.41 7.00
N SER A 119 21.15 2.09 6.79
CA SER A 119 21.64 1.05 7.71
C SER A 119 22.80 0.23 7.14
N GLY A 120 23.38 0.63 6.02
CA GLY A 120 24.52 -0.05 5.39
C GLY A 120 24.31 -0.32 3.90
N GLY A 121 24.69 -1.50 3.42
CA GLY A 121 24.68 -1.79 1.98
C GLY A 121 24.70 -3.28 1.64
N SER A 122 24.47 -3.60 0.38
CA SER A 122 24.55 -4.95 -0.14
C SER A 122 25.17 -4.97 -1.53
N ALA A 123 25.84 -6.07 -1.84
CA ALA A 123 26.41 -6.35 -3.15
C ALA A 123 26.17 -7.83 -3.49
N ALA A 124 25.71 -8.14 -4.70
CA ALA A 124 25.61 -9.51 -5.19
C ALA A 124 26.06 -9.56 -6.65
N ALA A 125 26.85 -10.58 -7.00
CA ALA A 125 27.32 -10.77 -8.37
C ALA A 125 27.77 -12.23 -8.59
N LEU A 126 28.09 -12.58 -9.84
CA LEU A 126 28.87 -13.77 -10.14
C LEU A 126 30.25 -13.68 -9.48
N THR A 127 30.84 -14.81 -9.07
CA THR A 127 32.13 -14.86 -8.35
C THR A 127 33.21 -14.01 -9.02
N ARG A 128 33.31 -14.11 -10.35
CA ARG A 128 34.31 -13.38 -11.15
C ARG A 128 34.18 -11.84 -11.12
N TYR A 129 33.03 -11.32 -10.72
CA TYR A 129 32.75 -9.87 -10.65
C TYR A 129 32.42 -9.39 -9.23
N PHE A 130 32.45 -10.29 -8.25
CA PHE A 130 32.04 -9.95 -6.90
C PHE A 130 32.98 -8.92 -6.26
N LYS A 131 34.28 -8.97 -6.57
CA LYS A 131 35.25 -7.97 -6.09
C LYS A 131 34.86 -6.56 -6.56
N GLU A 132 34.49 -6.41 -7.82
CA GLU A 132 34.06 -5.14 -8.42
C GLU A 132 32.76 -4.65 -7.76
N ALA A 133 31.74 -5.51 -7.66
CA ALA A 133 30.47 -5.18 -7.02
C ALA A 133 30.64 -4.77 -5.55
N PHE A 134 31.45 -5.52 -4.79
CA PHE A 134 31.72 -5.23 -3.38
C PHE A 134 32.52 -3.91 -3.22
N THR A 135 33.43 -3.63 -4.16
CA THR A 135 34.16 -2.37 -4.19
C THR A 135 33.22 -1.19 -4.44
N LEU A 136 32.26 -1.31 -5.37
CA LEU A 136 31.24 -0.27 -5.61
C LEU A 136 30.40 0.00 -4.35
N MET A 137 29.97 -1.05 -3.65
CA MET A 137 29.27 -0.91 -2.37
C MET A 137 30.13 -0.13 -1.34
N GLY A 138 31.40 -0.49 -1.19
CA GLY A 138 32.32 0.21 -0.30
C GLY A 138 32.57 1.66 -0.69
N LYS A 139 32.68 1.97 -1.98
CA LYS A 139 32.83 3.34 -2.48
C LYS A 139 31.61 4.20 -2.14
N GLY A 140 30.40 3.70 -2.40
CA GLY A 140 29.18 4.45 -2.09
C GLY A 140 28.96 4.65 -0.59
N LEU A 141 29.35 3.70 0.26
CA LEU A 141 29.29 3.85 1.72
C LEU A 141 30.32 4.84 2.27
N LYS A 142 31.52 4.95 1.68
CA LYS A 142 32.61 5.78 2.22
C LYS A 142 32.69 7.18 1.62
N ASN A 143 32.35 7.32 0.33
CA ASN A 143 32.57 8.52 -0.46
C ASN A 143 31.34 8.96 -1.28
N PRO A 144 30.13 9.06 -0.68
CA PRO A 144 28.94 9.46 -1.42
C PRO A 144 29.08 10.89 -1.99
N ALA A 145 28.47 11.13 -3.15
CA ALA A 145 28.56 12.41 -3.85
C ALA A 145 27.81 13.54 -3.13
N PHE A 146 26.59 13.26 -2.65
CA PHE A 146 25.72 14.22 -1.96
C PHE A 146 25.61 15.58 -2.68
N THR A 147 25.20 15.55 -3.96
CA THR A 147 24.95 16.74 -4.77
C THR A 147 23.60 17.37 -4.43
N GLN A 148 23.48 18.69 -4.65
CA GLN A 148 22.23 19.41 -4.46
C GLN A 148 21.14 18.95 -5.44
N GLU A 149 21.53 18.69 -6.70
CA GLU A 149 20.62 18.21 -7.74
C GLU A 149 19.94 16.88 -7.36
N SER A 150 20.71 15.88 -6.93
CA SER A 150 20.16 14.59 -6.49
C SER A 150 19.29 14.74 -5.24
N PHE A 151 19.66 15.63 -4.32
CA PHE A 151 18.84 15.92 -3.15
C PHE A 151 17.47 16.49 -3.52
N ASP A 152 17.43 17.50 -4.39
CA ASP A 152 16.18 18.15 -4.81
C ASP A 152 15.27 17.17 -5.57
N LYS A 153 15.87 16.30 -6.41
CA LYS A 153 15.16 15.22 -7.09
C LYS A 153 14.54 14.22 -6.11
N ILE A 154 15.33 13.67 -5.18
CA ILE A 154 14.86 12.68 -4.20
C ILE A 154 13.81 13.30 -3.27
N LYS A 155 14.01 14.54 -2.85
CA LYS A 155 13.03 15.30 -2.05
C LYS A 155 11.70 15.44 -2.78
N THR A 156 11.73 15.77 -4.08
CA THR A 156 10.52 15.85 -4.92
C THR A 156 9.82 14.50 -5.07
N GLN A 157 10.58 13.41 -5.25
CA GLN A 157 10.04 12.06 -5.30
C GLN A 157 9.39 11.65 -3.98
N ALA A 158 10.02 11.97 -2.84
CA ALA A 158 9.47 11.72 -1.51
C ALA A 158 8.14 12.46 -1.30
N LEU A 159 8.06 13.74 -1.68
CA LEU A 159 6.82 14.52 -1.61
C LEU A 159 5.70 13.93 -2.48
N THR A 160 6.04 13.47 -3.68
CA THR A 160 5.08 12.81 -4.58
C THR A 160 4.59 11.48 -3.99
N GLY A 161 5.48 10.70 -3.38
CA GLY A 161 5.15 9.46 -2.69
C GLY A 161 4.24 9.67 -1.49
N ILE A 162 4.45 10.72 -0.70
CA ILE A 162 3.57 11.10 0.43
C ILE A 162 2.15 11.37 -0.09
N LYS A 163 2.01 12.20 -1.12
CA LYS A 163 0.71 12.52 -1.73
C LYS A 163 -0.01 11.30 -2.30
N SER A 164 0.74 10.38 -2.93
CA SER A 164 0.18 9.12 -3.43
C SER A 164 -0.33 8.24 -2.28
N ASN A 165 0.40 8.18 -1.18
CA ASN A 165 0.05 7.37 -0.01
C ASN A 165 -1.14 7.92 0.79
N GLU A 166 -1.43 9.22 0.74
CA GLU A 166 -2.59 9.82 1.44
C GLU A 166 -3.94 9.25 0.98
N LYS A 167 -4.04 8.84 -0.29
CA LYS A 167 -5.26 8.20 -0.82
C LYS A 167 -5.24 6.67 -0.69
N ASN A 168 -4.15 6.08 -0.21
CA ASN A 168 -3.99 4.63 -0.08
C ASN A 168 -4.42 4.18 1.34
N VAL A 169 -5.55 3.48 1.42
CA VAL A 169 -6.14 3.01 2.69
C VAL A 169 -5.17 2.18 3.52
N LYS A 170 -4.38 1.30 2.90
CA LYS A 170 -3.39 0.46 3.60
C LYS A 170 -2.22 1.26 4.14
N ALA A 171 -1.72 2.22 3.36
CA ALA A 171 -0.64 3.10 3.78
C ALA A 171 -1.06 3.98 4.97
N VAL A 172 -2.26 4.54 4.92
CA VAL A 172 -2.87 5.30 6.02
C VAL A 172 -3.06 4.42 7.25
N SER A 173 -3.60 3.20 7.08
CA SER A 173 -3.78 2.24 8.18
C SER A 173 -2.46 1.91 8.88
N GLY A 174 -1.42 1.54 8.14
CA GLY A 174 -0.10 1.25 8.72
C GLY A 174 0.49 2.44 9.50
N ARG A 175 0.36 3.65 8.95
CA ARG A 175 0.80 4.89 9.63
C ARG A 175 0.04 5.11 10.94
N VAL A 176 -1.28 5.09 10.89
CA VAL A 176 -2.13 5.43 12.04
C VAL A 176 -2.02 4.36 13.13
N VAL A 177 -1.98 3.08 12.77
CA VAL A 177 -1.76 1.97 13.72
C VAL A 177 -0.51 2.21 14.55
N ASN A 178 0.62 2.49 13.89
CA ASN A 178 1.90 2.73 14.55
C ASN A 178 1.89 4.00 15.40
N ALA A 179 1.35 5.09 14.86
CA ALA A 179 1.26 6.37 15.55
C ALA A 179 0.39 6.30 16.81
N LEU A 180 -0.73 5.57 16.78
CA LEU A 180 -1.61 5.38 17.94
C LEU A 180 -1.06 4.35 18.92
N ALA A 181 -0.37 3.31 18.45
CA ALA A 181 0.23 2.30 19.31
C ALA A 181 1.37 2.88 20.16
N TYR A 182 2.36 3.51 19.51
CA TYR A 182 3.58 3.99 20.17
C TYR A 182 3.57 5.50 20.50
N GLY A 183 2.69 6.28 19.88
CA GLY A 183 2.75 7.74 19.92
C GLY A 183 3.71 8.30 18.85
N LYS A 184 3.36 9.48 18.31
CA LYS A 184 4.08 10.13 17.20
C LYS A 184 5.52 10.55 17.51
N ASN A 185 5.91 10.61 18.80
CA ASN A 185 7.25 10.99 19.23
C ASN A 185 8.18 9.79 19.43
N HIS A 186 7.66 8.56 19.31
CA HIS A 186 8.44 7.33 19.44
C HIS A 186 8.95 6.90 18.05
N PRO A 187 10.18 6.36 17.90
CA PRO A 187 10.72 5.93 16.60
C PRO A 187 9.79 5.02 15.77
N SER A 188 9.05 4.14 16.46
CA SER A 188 8.10 3.21 15.83
C SER A 188 6.71 3.78 15.57
N GLY A 189 6.41 5.00 16.02
CA GLY A 189 5.14 5.71 15.78
C GLY A 189 5.30 7.03 15.02
N GLU A 190 6.52 7.52 14.88
CA GLU A 190 6.89 8.63 14.02
C GLU A 190 6.72 8.27 12.54
N PHE A 191 6.37 9.25 11.72
CA PHE A 191 6.26 9.11 10.28
C PHE A 191 6.60 10.41 9.58
N THR A 192 7.02 10.27 8.32
CA THR A 192 7.35 11.40 7.45
C THR A 192 6.10 12.17 7.02
N THR A 193 6.16 13.51 7.04
CA THR A 193 5.11 14.40 6.54
C THR A 193 5.62 15.30 5.42
N GLU A 194 4.71 15.98 4.71
CA GLU A 194 5.09 16.96 3.70
C GLU A 194 5.91 18.11 4.32
N GLU A 195 5.56 18.53 5.53
CA GLU A 195 6.27 19.57 6.29
C GLU A 195 7.67 19.11 6.66
N SER A 196 7.83 17.89 7.21
CA SER A 196 9.13 17.39 7.62
C SER A 196 10.08 17.27 6.42
N ILE A 197 9.60 16.75 5.28
CA ILE A 197 10.41 16.65 4.06
C ILE A 197 10.76 18.03 3.51
N LYS A 198 9.80 18.97 3.45
CA LYS A 198 10.08 20.34 2.98
C LYS A 198 11.13 21.04 3.84
N ALA A 199 11.15 20.79 5.14
CA ALA A 199 12.13 21.38 6.06
C ALA A 199 13.55 20.80 5.90
N LEU A 200 13.71 19.59 5.35
CA LEU A 200 15.02 18.99 5.17
C LEU A 200 15.91 19.77 4.21
N THR A 201 17.19 19.81 4.55
CA THR A 201 18.29 20.34 3.74
C THR A 201 19.31 19.26 3.44
N LEU A 202 20.17 19.49 2.45
CA LEU A 202 21.29 18.59 2.13
C LEU A 202 22.27 18.46 3.30
N ASN A 203 22.42 19.49 4.13
CA ASN A 203 23.29 19.42 5.31
C ASN A 203 22.74 18.46 6.36
N ASP A 204 21.42 18.37 6.54
CA ASP A 204 20.80 17.40 7.46
C ASP A 204 21.12 15.96 7.04
N VAL A 205 21.11 15.69 5.73
CA VAL A 205 21.51 14.39 5.17
C VAL A 205 22.98 14.08 5.47
N LYS A 206 23.87 15.06 5.28
CA LYS A 206 25.30 14.92 5.57
C LYS A 206 25.56 14.71 7.07
N GLU A 207 24.84 15.40 7.93
CA GLU A 207 24.89 15.21 9.39
C GLU A 207 24.43 13.80 9.77
N ALA A 208 23.30 13.33 9.22
CA ALA A 208 22.82 11.98 9.44
C ALA A 208 23.81 10.91 8.96
N TYR A 209 24.41 11.11 7.78
CA TYR A 209 25.48 10.25 7.26
C TYR A 209 26.66 10.16 8.24
N ASN A 210 27.20 11.31 8.67
CA ASN A 210 28.33 11.37 9.59
C ASN A 210 28.03 10.77 10.97
N LYS A 211 26.75 10.72 11.36
CA LYS A 211 26.30 10.16 12.64
C LYS A 211 26.06 8.65 12.58
N PHE A 212 25.52 8.13 11.48
CA PHE A 212 24.99 6.77 11.43
C PHE A 212 25.74 5.81 10.49
N ILE A 213 26.45 6.29 9.46
CA ILE A 213 27.28 5.43 8.61
C ILE A 213 28.66 5.28 9.25
N THR A 214 28.94 4.09 9.78
CA THR A 214 30.10 3.83 10.65
C THR A 214 30.46 2.34 10.68
N PRO A 215 31.73 1.96 10.98
CA PRO A 215 32.10 0.58 11.29
C PRO A 215 31.58 0.10 12.66
N SER A 216 31.21 1.03 13.56
CA SER A 216 30.73 0.69 14.89
C SER A 216 29.41 -0.06 14.84
N ARG A 217 29.31 -1.18 15.58
CA ARG A 217 28.14 -2.09 15.55
C ARG A 217 27.79 -2.58 14.14
N GLY A 218 28.80 -2.66 13.27
CA GLY A 218 28.70 -3.15 11.90
C GLY A 218 28.87 -4.66 11.80
N TYR A 219 27.98 -5.30 11.04
CA TYR A 219 28.00 -6.74 10.74
C TYR A 219 28.04 -6.93 9.22
N LEU A 220 29.16 -7.44 8.71
CA LEU A 220 29.31 -7.81 7.31
C LEU A 220 29.07 -9.31 7.16
N THR A 221 28.04 -9.68 6.42
CA THR A 221 27.77 -11.07 6.04
C THR A 221 28.21 -11.29 4.60
N ILE A 222 29.02 -12.31 4.33
CA ILE A 222 29.45 -12.73 2.99
C ILE A 222 29.04 -14.20 2.79
N ILE A 223 28.28 -14.49 1.74
CA ILE A 223 27.75 -15.84 1.45
C ILE A 223 27.99 -16.16 -0.02
N GLY A 224 28.59 -17.32 -0.30
CA GLY A 224 28.70 -17.85 -1.66
C GLY A 224 30.05 -18.50 -1.96
N ASP A 225 30.38 -18.56 -3.25
CA ASP A 225 31.60 -19.15 -3.80
C ASP A 225 32.83 -18.26 -3.52
N ILE A 226 33.24 -18.20 -2.25
CA ILE A 226 34.39 -17.44 -1.77
C ILE A 226 34.97 -18.08 -0.50
N LYS A 227 36.30 -18.21 -0.46
CA LYS A 227 36.98 -18.75 0.71
C LYS A 227 37.05 -17.73 1.84
N PRO A 228 37.00 -18.13 3.13
CA PRO A 228 37.09 -17.20 4.25
C PRO A 228 38.32 -16.28 4.25
N ASN A 229 39.49 -16.77 3.82
CA ASN A 229 40.70 -15.95 3.74
C ASN A 229 40.63 -14.89 2.62
N GLU A 230 39.99 -15.23 1.50
CA GLU A 230 39.76 -14.29 0.39
C GLU A 230 38.73 -13.23 0.79
N ALA A 231 37.64 -13.66 1.45
CA ALA A 231 36.62 -12.76 2.01
C ALA A 231 37.22 -11.80 3.05
N LYS A 232 38.12 -12.29 3.91
CA LYS A 232 38.85 -11.46 4.88
C LYS A 232 39.68 -10.38 4.20
N LYS A 233 40.52 -10.77 3.23
CA LYS A 233 41.34 -9.81 2.48
C LYS A 233 40.47 -8.76 1.78
N LEU A 234 39.41 -9.19 1.11
CA LEU A 234 38.50 -8.29 0.41
C LEU A 234 37.77 -7.31 1.37
N ALA A 235 37.33 -7.80 2.53
CA ALA A 235 36.70 -6.96 3.55
C ALA A 235 37.68 -5.95 4.15
N GLU A 236 38.93 -6.35 4.41
CA GLU A 236 40.01 -5.46 4.87
C GLU A 236 40.34 -4.40 3.80
N ASP A 237 40.47 -4.80 2.53
CA ASP A 237 40.80 -3.91 1.42
C ASP A 237 39.72 -2.85 1.17
N VAL A 238 38.44 -3.23 1.25
CA VAL A 238 37.32 -2.33 0.87
C VAL A 238 36.75 -1.56 2.06
N LEU A 239 36.66 -2.16 3.25
CA LEU A 239 36.00 -1.55 4.41
C LEU A 239 36.93 -1.36 5.61
N GLY A 240 38.18 -1.85 5.58
CA GLY A 240 39.09 -1.79 6.73
C GLY A 240 39.54 -0.38 7.13
N ASP A 241 39.50 0.57 6.18
CA ASP A 241 39.79 1.99 6.39
C ASP A 241 38.55 2.83 6.76
N MET A 242 37.35 2.25 6.72
CA MET A 242 36.10 2.94 7.01
C MET A 242 36.15 3.60 8.40
N LYS A 243 35.77 4.88 8.45
CA LYS A 243 35.72 5.69 9.67
C LYS A 243 34.27 6.02 10.01
N GLY A 244 34.02 6.37 11.26
CA GLY A 244 32.71 6.80 11.74
C GLY A 244 32.66 6.84 13.27
N PRO A 245 31.61 7.44 13.84
CA PRO A 245 31.45 7.55 15.28
C PRO A 245 31.15 6.19 15.93
N GLY A 246 31.45 6.06 17.22
CA GLY A 246 30.97 4.96 18.05
C GLY A 246 29.47 5.08 18.27
N LEU A 247 28.71 4.03 17.90
CA LEU A 247 27.26 3.98 18.12
C LEU A 247 26.93 3.36 19.48
N THR A 248 26.02 4.03 20.19
CA THR A 248 25.34 3.50 21.37
C THR A 248 23.87 3.24 21.02
N LEU A 249 23.30 2.17 21.56
CA LEU A 249 21.88 1.92 21.36
C LEU A 249 21.05 2.92 22.17
N PRO A 250 19.92 3.39 21.64
CA PRO A 250 19.05 4.31 22.34
C PRO A 250 18.38 3.64 23.55
N SER A 251 18.17 4.41 24.61
CA SER A 251 17.27 4.02 25.69
C SER A 251 15.90 4.64 25.42
N LEU A 252 14.90 3.81 25.11
CA LEU A 252 13.55 4.26 24.82
C LEU A 252 12.66 4.04 26.05
N ALA A 253 11.83 5.03 26.37
CA ALA A 253 10.82 4.88 27.40
C ALA A 253 9.74 3.89 26.92
N SER A 254 9.30 3.00 27.81
CA SER A 254 8.20 2.09 27.53
C SER A 254 6.92 2.87 27.32
N VAL A 255 6.18 2.55 26.27
CA VAL A 255 4.86 3.12 26.00
C VAL A 255 3.80 2.19 26.58
N ALA A 256 2.74 2.77 27.16
CA ALA A 256 1.65 2.01 27.77
C ALA A 256 0.52 1.72 26.77
N ASN A 257 -0.07 0.53 26.90
CA ASN A 257 -1.35 0.19 26.28
C ASN A 257 -2.50 1.01 26.90
N PRO A 258 -3.63 1.17 26.18
CA PRO A 258 -4.78 1.89 26.74
C PRO A 258 -5.34 1.15 27.96
N ALA A 259 -5.95 1.87 28.90
CA ALA A 259 -6.51 1.26 30.13
C ALA A 259 -7.68 0.30 29.85
N LYS A 260 -8.43 0.55 28.78
CA LYS A 260 -9.54 -0.29 28.29
C LYS A 260 -9.49 -0.34 26.76
N THR A 261 -10.07 -1.38 26.18
CA THR A 261 -10.20 -1.50 24.73
C THR A 261 -10.98 -0.34 24.15
N GLU A 262 -10.44 0.23 23.07
CA GLU A 262 -10.99 1.41 22.38
C GLU A 262 -10.96 1.18 20.87
N ILE A 263 -11.95 1.74 20.16
CA ILE A 263 -12.03 1.74 18.70
C ILE A 263 -11.58 3.10 18.19
N ASN A 264 -10.56 3.13 17.36
CA ASN A 264 -9.99 4.31 16.74
C ASN A 264 -10.32 4.29 15.24
N VAL A 265 -11.17 5.22 14.79
CA VAL A 265 -11.69 5.25 13.42
C VAL A 265 -11.01 6.37 12.63
N VAL A 266 -10.58 6.04 11.41
CA VAL A 266 -10.08 6.99 10.41
C VAL A 266 -10.96 6.93 9.18
N ASP A 267 -11.46 8.09 8.75
CA ASP A 267 -12.30 8.17 7.57
C ASP A 267 -11.48 8.18 6.28
N MET A 268 -11.81 7.24 5.39
CA MET A 268 -11.32 7.13 4.03
C MET A 268 -12.52 6.89 3.11
N PRO A 269 -13.17 7.94 2.59
CA PRO A 269 -14.39 7.82 1.79
C PRO A 269 -14.23 6.96 0.53
N ASN A 270 -13.01 6.91 -0.02
CA ASN A 270 -12.65 6.10 -1.20
C ASN A 270 -12.45 4.61 -0.88
N ALA A 271 -12.52 4.20 0.39
CA ALA A 271 -12.29 2.83 0.81
C ALA A 271 -13.50 1.94 0.52
N VAL A 272 -13.29 0.93 -0.33
CA VAL A 272 -14.29 -0.12 -0.65
C VAL A 272 -14.29 -1.24 0.41
N GLN A 273 -13.19 -1.35 1.17
CA GLN A 273 -13.01 -2.27 2.29
C GLN A 273 -12.47 -1.49 3.49
N SER A 274 -12.80 -1.93 4.69
CA SER A 274 -12.22 -1.42 5.92
C SER A 274 -10.98 -2.23 6.30
N GLU A 275 -9.87 -1.53 6.54
CA GLU A 275 -8.68 -2.13 7.13
C GLU A 275 -8.86 -2.12 8.65
N ILE A 276 -8.98 -3.30 9.25
CA ILE A 276 -9.08 -3.48 10.70
C ILE A 276 -7.74 -3.98 11.23
N THR A 277 -7.24 -3.37 12.29
CA THR A 277 -6.10 -3.87 13.07
C THR A 277 -6.39 -3.80 14.56
N VAL A 278 -6.37 -4.95 15.24
CA VAL A 278 -6.36 -5.05 16.69
C VAL A 278 -4.91 -5.11 17.15
N THR A 279 -4.44 -4.16 17.96
CA THR A 279 -3.03 -4.06 18.35
C THR A 279 -2.81 -3.67 19.79
N ASN A 280 -1.79 -4.29 20.40
CA ASN A 280 -1.25 -3.90 21.69
C ASN A 280 0.28 -4.01 21.70
N LEU A 281 0.93 -3.15 22.47
CA LEU A 281 2.36 -3.19 22.70
C LEU A 281 2.74 -4.38 23.59
N VAL A 282 3.91 -4.94 23.33
CA VAL A 282 4.47 -6.11 24.02
C VAL A 282 5.97 -5.96 24.23
N ASP A 283 6.42 -6.35 25.41
CA ASP A 283 7.83 -6.45 25.77
C ASP A 283 8.25 -7.92 25.81
N LEU A 284 8.73 -8.40 24.67
CA LEU A 284 9.19 -9.78 24.49
C LEU A 284 10.56 -9.79 23.82
N LYS A 285 11.57 -10.24 24.54
CA LYS A 285 12.92 -10.46 24.01
C LYS A 285 13.06 -11.90 23.53
N MET A 286 13.91 -12.14 22.53
CA MET A 286 14.17 -13.49 22.01
C MET A 286 14.80 -14.44 23.05
N ASN A 287 15.53 -13.92 24.03
CA ASN A 287 16.12 -14.71 25.11
C ASN A 287 15.15 -14.97 26.28
N HIS A 288 13.93 -14.42 26.22
CA HIS A 288 12.92 -14.64 27.25
C HIS A 288 12.30 -16.04 27.12
N PRO A 289 12.01 -16.77 28.23
CA PRO A 289 11.41 -18.10 28.18
C PRO A 289 10.05 -18.14 27.45
N ASP A 290 9.29 -17.05 27.52
CA ASP A 290 7.99 -16.93 26.82
C ASP A 290 8.11 -16.84 25.29
N TYR A 291 9.30 -16.67 24.72
CA TYR A 291 9.48 -16.51 23.27
C TYR A 291 8.86 -17.67 22.47
N PHE A 292 9.21 -18.92 22.79
CA PHE A 292 8.73 -20.09 22.05
C PHE A 292 7.22 -20.34 22.23
N PRO A 293 6.65 -20.27 23.45
CA PRO A 293 5.20 -20.34 23.61
C PRO A 293 4.45 -19.26 22.82
N VAL A 294 4.97 -18.02 22.78
CA VAL A 294 4.33 -16.91 22.06
C VAL A 294 4.32 -17.16 20.54
N LEU A 295 5.41 -17.70 19.98
CA LEU A 295 5.45 -18.06 18.56
C LEU A 295 4.34 -19.05 18.19
N LEU A 296 4.16 -20.10 19.00
CA LEU A 296 3.12 -21.10 18.76
C LEU A 296 1.71 -20.54 19.00
N ALA A 297 1.53 -19.72 20.03
CA ALA A 297 0.26 -19.04 20.29
C ALA A 297 -0.15 -18.16 19.09
N ASN A 298 0.78 -17.38 18.53
CA ASN A 298 0.51 -16.56 17.35
C ASN A 298 0.22 -17.42 16.10
N GLN A 299 0.92 -18.54 15.91
CA GLN A 299 0.65 -19.42 14.77
C GLN A 299 -0.78 -19.97 14.81
N ILE A 300 -1.22 -20.43 15.98
CA ILE A 300 -2.58 -20.95 16.18
C ILE A 300 -3.62 -19.84 15.96
N LEU A 301 -3.35 -18.62 16.45
CA LEU A 301 -4.28 -17.51 16.32
C LEU A 301 -4.44 -17.03 14.87
N GLY A 302 -3.33 -16.74 14.19
CA GLY A 302 -3.35 -16.01 12.92
C GLY A 302 -2.16 -16.23 12.00
N GLY A 303 -1.35 -17.28 12.18
CA GLY A 303 -0.10 -17.46 11.43
C GLY A 303 -0.25 -18.08 10.03
N GLY A 304 -1.46 -18.45 9.60
CA GLY A 304 -1.68 -19.14 8.34
C GLY A 304 -3.16 -19.37 8.03
N SER A 305 -3.45 -20.01 6.90
CA SER A 305 -4.83 -20.32 6.49
C SER A 305 -5.54 -21.32 7.42
N GLU A 306 -4.79 -22.12 8.15
CA GLU A 306 -5.29 -23.08 9.13
C GLU A 306 -5.59 -22.45 10.51
N SER A 307 -5.25 -21.17 10.69
CA SER A 307 -5.36 -20.47 11.98
C SER A 307 -6.80 -20.09 12.33
N ARG A 308 -7.04 -19.81 13.62
CA ARG A 308 -8.37 -19.47 14.15
C ARG A 308 -8.98 -18.24 13.46
N LEU A 309 -8.20 -17.15 13.30
CA LEU A 309 -8.67 -15.93 12.68
C LEU A 309 -9.08 -16.15 11.22
N PHE A 310 -8.27 -16.89 10.46
CA PHE A 310 -8.58 -17.18 9.06
C PHE A 310 -9.84 -18.04 8.94
N ASN A 311 -9.92 -19.14 9.70
CA ASN A 311 -11.10 -20.01 9.71
C ASN A 311 -12.37 -19.25 10.13
N ASN A 312 -12.27 -18.37 11.12
CA ASN A 312 -13.43 -17.62 11.59
C ASN A 312 -13.85 -16.51 10.61
N LEU A 313 -12.96 -15.58 10.27
CA LEU A 313 -13.34 -14.41 9.47
C LEU A 313 -13.51 -14.73 7.97
N ARG A 314 -12.73 -15.68 7.42
CA ARG A 314 -12.81 -16.07 6.00
C ARG A 314 -13.72 -17.27 5.78
N GLU A 315 -13.39 -18.44 6.33
CA GLU A 315 -14.12 -19.68 6.00
C GLU A 315 -15.55 -19.67 6.51
N LYS A 316 -15.75 -19.31 7.78
CA LYS A 316 -17.05 -19.36 8.42
C LYS A 316 -17.95 -18.20 8.01
N HIS A 317 -17.40 -16.98 7.93
CA HIS A 317 -18.19 -15.77 7.76
C HIS A 317 -18.04 -15.08 6.39
N GLY A 318 -16.98 -15.35 5.63
CA GLY A 318 -16.76 -14.73 4.33
C GLY A 318 -16.58 -13.20 4.35
N PHE A 319 -16.13 -12.64 5.48
CA PHE A 319 -15.99 -11.17 5.65
C PHE A 319 -14.78 -10.60 4.92
N THR A 320 -13.72 -11.41 4.77
CA THR A 320 -12.43 -11.04 4.20
C THR A 320 -11.88 -12.13 3.29
N TYR A 321 -10.86 -11.79 2.50
CA TYR A 321 -10.04 -12.77 1.80
C TYR A 321 -9.08 -13.51 2.75
N GLY A 322 -8.67 -12.89 3.86
CA GLY A 322 -7.82 -13.52 4.87
C GLY A 322 -7.62 -12.61 6.08
N ALA A 323 -7.51 -13.24 7.25
CA ALA A 323 -7.22 -12.58 8.52
C ALA A 323 -6.01 -13.25 9.17
N TYR A 324 -5.08 -12.44 9.67
CA TYR A 324 -3.79 -12.92 10.16
C TYR A 324 -3.36 -12.18 11.43
N SER A 325 -2.37 -12.72 12.12
CA SER A 325 -1.75 -12.06 13.27
C SER A 325 -0.23 -12.22 13.30
N GLY A 326 0.43 -11.22 13.88
CA GLY A 326 1.85 -11.22 14.15
C GLY A 326 2.14 -10.65 15.53
N ILE A 327 3.25 -11.09 16.12
CA ILE A 327 3.76 -10.55 17.37
C ILE A 327 5.27 -10.39 17.29
N GLY A 328 5.75 -9.22 17.69
CA GLY A 328 7.17 -8.91 17.69
C GLY A 328 7.93 -9.59 18.84
N ALA A 329 9.20 -9.92 18.58
CA ALA A 329 10.18 -10.25 19.59
C ALA A 329 11.46 -9.47 19.30
N SER A 330 11.81 -8.51 20.17
CA SER A 330 12.84 -7.51 19.93
C SER A 330 13.54 -7.10 21.22
N ARG A 331 14.71 -6.45 21.11
CA ARG A 331 15.39 -5.79 22.24
C ARG A 331 14.65 -4.56 22.74
N PHE A 332 13.85 -3.97 21.85
CA PHE A 332 12.99 -2.82 22.11
C PHE A 332 11.54 -3.28 22.17
N GLN A 333 10.68 -2.45 22.75
CA GLN A 333 9.24 -2.70 22.76
C GLN A 333 8.73 -2.94 21.33
N SER A 334 7.83 -3.90 21.20
CA SER A 334 7.23 -4.29 19.91
C SER A 334 5.70 -4.36 20.04
N ALA A 335 5.01 -4.89 19.04
CA ALA A 335 3.55 -5.00 19.06
C ALA A 335 3.07 -6.40 18.67
N PHE A 336 1.95 -6.78 19.27
CA PHE A 336 1.01 -7.74 18.70
C PHE A 336 0.05 -6.99 17.78
N SER A 337 -0.26 -7.58 16.63
CA SER A 337 -1.29 -7.08 15.71
C SER A 337 -2.04 -8.25 15.07
N ALA A 338 -3.37 -8.17 15.05
CA ALA A 338 -4.25 -9.02 14.24
C ALA A 338 -5.02 -8.15 13.26
N SER A 339 -5.03 -8.49 11.97
CA SER A 339 -5.58 -7.61 10.94
C SER A 339 -6.24 -8.34 9.77
N ALA A 340 -7.15 -7.63 9.11
CA ALA A 340 -7.79 -8.03 7.86
C ALA A 340 -8.36 -6.82 7.11
N SER A 341 -8.40 -6.91 5.78
CA SER A 341 -9.21 -6.03 4.94
C SER A 341 -10.60 -6.66 4.77
N VAL A 342 -11.64 -6.03 5.33
CA VAL A 342 -13.00 -6.59 5.39
C VAL A 342 -13.97 -5.76 4.54
N ARG A 343 -15.06 -6.38 4.07
CA ARG A 343 -16.16 -5.61 3.44
C ARG A 343 -16.70 -4.59 4.45
N THR A 344 -16.86 -3.33 4.04
CA THR A 344 -17.23 -2.23 4.95
C THR A 344 -18.53 -2.49 5.72
N ALA A 345 -19.50 -3.17 5.11
CA ALA A 345 -20.77 -3.55 5.75
C ALA A 345 -20.65 -4.67 6.81
N LYS A 346 -19.44 -5.23 7.02
CA LYS A 346 -19.15 -6.29 8.00
C LYS A 346 -18.08 -5.87 9.01
N THR A 347 -17.75 -4.59 9.06
CA THR A 347 -16.65 -4.08 9.90
C THR A 347 -16.90 -4.28 11.39
N ASP A 348 -18.10 -3.96 11.87
CA ASP A 348 -18.51 -4.17 13.26
C ASP A 348 -18.44 -5.66 13.66
N SER A 349 -19.01 -6.52 12.80
CA SER A 349 -19.05 -7.97 13.01
C SER A 349 -17.64 -8.56 13.01
N ALA A 350 -16.76 -8.08 12.14
CA ALA A 350 -15.36 -8.50 12.11
C ALA A 350 -14.60 -8.06 13.36
N VAL A 351 -14.82 -6.84 13.88
CA VAL A 351 -14.23 -6.41 15.16
C VAL A 351 -14.62 -7.34 16.30
N VAL A 352 -15.90 -7.71 16.38
CA VAL A 352 -16.39 -8.66 17.39
C VAL A 352 -15.69 -10.01 17.28
N GLU A 353 -15.60 -10.58 16.06
CA GLU A 353 -14.96 -11.89 15.88
C GLU A 353 -13.43 -11.85 16.11
N PHE A 354 -12.74 -10.74 15.81
CA PHE A 354 -11.33 -10.57 16.21
C PHE A 354 -11.15 -10.64 17.72
N ILE A 355 -11.91 -9.84 18.48
CA ILE A 355 -11.81 -9.79 19.93
C ILE A 355 -12.18 -11.15 20.54
N LYS A 356 -13.20 -11.80 19.99
CA LYS A 356 -13.65 -13.12 20.41
C LYS A 356 -12.58 -14.20 20.23
N GLU A 357 -11.91 -14.28 19.08
CA GLU A 357 -10.85 -15.27 18.88
C GLU A 357 -9.63 -15.03 19.78
N ILE A 358 -9.28 -13.75 20.00
CA ILE A 358 -8.24 -13.39 20.98
C ILE A 358 -8.66 -13.85 22.38
N ASP A 359 -9.92 -13.61 22.76
CA ASP A 359 -10.46 -14.05 24.05
C ASP A 359 -10.51 -15.57 24.20
N HIS A 360 -10.91 -16.29 23.15
CA HIS A 360 -10.91 -17.75 23.15
C HIS A 360 -9.50 -18.31 23.35
N LEU A 361 -8.49 -17.75 22.69
CA LEU A 361 -7.09 -18.13 22.90
C LEU A 361 -6.63 -17.88 24.35
N ARG A 362 -7.10 -16.80 24.99
CA ARG A 362 -6.76 -16.46 26.38
C ARG A 362 -7.46 -17.35 27.41
N LYS A 363 -8.74 -17.69 27.17
CA LYS A 363 -9.63 -18.32 28.16
C LYS A 363 -9.63 -19.84 28.04
N GLU A 364 -9.50 -20.37 26.84
CA GLU A 364 -9.60 -21.81 26.56
C GLU A 364 -8.23 -22.38 26.20
N LYS A 365 -7.94 -23.60 26.68
CA LYS A 365 -6.73 -24.30 26.26
C LYS A 365 -6.87 -24.69 24.79
N VAL A 366 -5.79 -24.54 24.04
CA VAL A 366 -5.73 -25.03 22.65
C VAL A 366 -5.86 -26.55 22.60
N SER A 367 -6.43 -27.06 21.51
CA SER A 367 -6.56 -28.50 21.29
C SER A 367 -5.20 -29.17 21.02
N ASP A 368 -5.12 -30.50 21.18
CA ASP A 368 -3.92 -31.26 20.79
C ASP A 368 -3.61 -31.11 19.31
N GLN A 369 -4.66 -31.04 18.49
CA GLN A 369 -4.52 -30.92 17.05
C GLN A 369 -3.93 -29.57 16.67
N GLU A 370 -4.43 -28.46 17.20
CA GLU A 370 -3.87 -27.12 16.96
C GLU A 370 -2.40 -27.04 17.37
N LEU A 371 -2.06 -27.52 18.57
CA LEU A 371 -0.68 -27.51 19.06
C LEU A 371 0.24 -28.38 18.20
N SER A 372 -0.19 -29.60 17.87
CA SER A 372 0.62 -30.52 17.06
C SER A 372 0.82 -30.00 15.63
N SER A 373 -0.19 -29.37 15.04
CA SER A 373 -0.10 -28.75 13.71
C SER A 373 0.85 -27.54 13.72
N ALA A 374 0.74 -26.65 14.71
CA ALA A 374 1.62 -25.51 14.84
C ALA A 374 3.09 -25.94 15.03
N LYS A 375 3.36 -26.94 15.88
CA LYS A 375 4.69 -27.53 16.04
C LYS A 375 5.22 -28.15 14.75
N ALA A 376 4.38 -28.91 14.04
CA ALA A 376 4.76 -29.54 12.77
C ALA A 376 5.13 -28.50 11.72
N LEU A 377 4.37 -27.40 11.63
CA LEU A 377 4.67 -26.31 10.69
C LEU A 377 6.00 -25.63 11.01
N TYR A 378 6.28 -25.33 12.28
CA TYR A 378 7.57 -24.76 12.67
C TYR A 378 8.73 -25.72 12.42
N ASN A 379 8.56 -27.01 12.75
CA ASN A 379 9.57 -28.03 12.47
C ASN A 379 9.88 -28.10 10.97
N GLY A 380 8.86 -28.15 10.12
CA GLY A 380 9.01 -28.17 8.66
C GLY A 380 9.63 -26.89 8.11
N SER A 381 9.13 -25.72 8.51
CA SER A 381 9.61 -24.42 8.01
C SER A 381 11.04 -24.10 8.43
N PHE A 382 11.43 -24.51 9.64
CA PHE A 382 12.79 -24.39 10.10
C PHE A 382 13.72 -25.30 9.30
N ALA A 383 13.36 -26.57 9.12
CA ALA A 383 14.13 -27.55 8.36
C ALA A 383 14.30 -27.12 6.89
N LEU A 384 13.21 -26.77 6.20
CA LEU A 384 13.21 -26.33 4.80
C LEU A 384 14.15 -25.15 4.59
N GLY A 385 14.07 -24.13 5.44
CA GLY A 385 14.89 -22.96 5.18
C GLY A 385 16.37 -23.08 5.58
N LEU A 386 16.80 -24.20 6.16
CA LEU A 386 18.23 -24.53 6.30
C LEU A 386 18.86 -25.00 5.00
N GLU A 387 18.05 -25.30 3.97
CA GLU A 387 18.56 -25.48 2.60
C GLU A 387 19.29 -24.22 2.10
N ASN A 388 18.89 -23.04 2.59
CA ASN A 388 19.61 -21.80 2.39
C ASN A 388 20.75 -21.67 3.40
N LYS A 389 21.99 -21.94 2.96
CA LYS A 389 23.18 -21.82 3.80
C LYS A 389 23.36 -20.42 4.40
N GLY A 390 22.91 -19.37 3.70
CA GLY A 390 22.95 -18.00 4.21
C GLY A 390 22.14 -17.77 5.50
N ARG A 391 21.22 -18.69 5.83
CA ARG A 391 20.46 -18.65 7.09
C ARG A 391 21.36 -18.77 8.32
N THR A 392 22.49 -19.47 8.25
CA THR A 392 23.41 -19.63 9.39
C THR A 392 24.13 -18.32 9.74
N ALA A 393 24.41 -17.46 8.76
CA ALA A 393 24.92 -16.11 9.02
C ALA A 393 23.88 -15.24 9.73
N THR A 394 22.60 -15.32 9.32
CA THR A 394 21.51 -14.64 10.02
C THR A 394 21.38 -15.13 11.46
N PHE A 395 21.52 -16.44 11.71
CA PHE A 395 21.53 -17.01 13.06
C PHE A 395 22.68 -16.47 13.90
N ALA A 396 23.91 -16.50 13.39
CA ALA A 396 25.08 -15.96 14.08
C ALA A 396 24.92 -14.47 14.39
N ARG A 397 24.44 -13.68 13.42
CA ARG A 397 24.15 -12.25 13.63
C ARG A 397 23.08 -12.04 14.71
N ASN A 398 21.99 -12.81 14.67
CA ASN A 398 20.92 -12.70 15.66
C ASN A 398 21.39 -13.08 17.07
N ILE A 399 22.26 -14.10 17.19
CA ILE A 399 22.90 -14.47 18.45
C ILE A 399 23.68 -13.29 19.02
N LEU A 400 24.49 -12.62 18.19
CA LEU A 400 25.31 -11.49 18.62
C LEU A 400 24.47 -10.25 18.96
N ILE A 401 23.51 -9.90 18.11
CA ILE A 401 22.71 -8.67 18.27
C ILE A 401 21.79 -8.77 19.48
N ASN A 402 21.18 -9.93 19.72
CA ASN A 402 20.18 -10.13 20.78
C ASN A 402 20.75 -10.80 22.04
N ASP A 403 22.07 -10.99 22.12
CA ASP A 403 22.75 -11.65 23.25
C ASP A 403 22.11 -13.01 23.59
N LEU A 404 22.03 -13.88 22.56
CA LEU A 404 21.43 -15.20 22.71
C LEU A 404 22.51 -16.24 23.09
N PRO A 405 22.11 -17.34 23.75
CA PRO A 405 22.96 -18.51 23.90
C PRO A 405 23.49 -19.01 22.53
N LYS A 406 24.76 -19.44 22.49
CA LYS A 406 25.38 -19.95 21.24
C LYS A 406 24.62 -21.13 20.63
N ASP A 407 23.97 -21.94 21.47
CA ASP A 407 23.18 -23.11 21.09
C ASP A 407 21.70 -22.78 20.81
N PHE A 408 21.29 -21.50 20.82
CA PHE A 408 19.89 -21.07 20.69
C PHE A 408 19.19 -21.70 19.48
N TYR A 409 19.85 -21.67 18.31
CA TYR A 409 19.28 -22.23 17.08
C TYR A 409 19.45 -23.76 16.98
N ARG A 410 20.42 -24.35 17.69
CA ARG A 410 20.60 -25.82 17.76
C ARG A 410 19.53 -26.48 18.63
N THR A 411 19.13 -25.80 19.69
CA THR A 411 18.06 -26.22 20.61
C THR A 411 16.69 -25.67 20.22
N TYR A 412 16.57 -24.96 19.10
CA TYR A 412 15.35 -24.25 18.71
C TYR A 412 14.15 -25.19 18.57
N LEU A 413 14.27 -26.25 17.78
CA LEU A 413 13.18 -27.22 17.62
C LEU A 413 12.89 -27.97 18.91
N GLN A 414 13.89 -28.27 19.73
CA GLN A 414 13.66 -28.89 21.04
C GLN A 414 12.79 -27.98 21.92
N LYS A 415 13.11 -26.68 21.98
CA LYS A 415 12.35 -25.68 22.74
C LYS A 415 10.94 -25.48 22.19
N VAL A 416 10.76 -25.45 20.87
CA VAL A 416 9.43 -25.42 20.22
C VAL A 416 8.61 -26.66 20.59
N ASN A 417 9.19 -27.86 20.51
CA ASN A 417 8.47 -29.10 20.78
C ASN A 417 8.18 -29.31 22.27
N ALA A 418 8.94 -28.68 23.17
CA ALA A 418 8.71 -28.71 24.62
C ALA A 418 7.53 -27.86 25.09
N VAL A 419 7.04 -26.91 24.28
CA VAL A 419 5.92 -26.03 24.66
C VAL A 419 4.64 -26.83 24.93
N THR A 420 3.99 -26.54 26.05
CA THR A 420 2.72 -27.16 26.47
C THR A 420 1.49 -26.29 26.14
N LYS A 421 0.29 -26.85 26.30
CA LYS A 421 -0.96 -26.07 26.14
C LYS A 421 -1.10 -25.02 27.24
N GLU A 422 -0.63 -25.36 28.43
CA GLU A 422 -0.59 -24.50 29.62
C GLU A 422 0.32 -23.29 29.37
N ASP A 423 1.48 -23.51 28.75
CA ASP A 423 2.37 -22.41 28.34
C ASP A 423 1.68 -21.47 27.36
N ILE A 424 0.98 -22.01 26.37
CA ILE A 424 0.23 -21.23 25.37
C ILE A 424 -0.85 -20.38 26.03
N GLN A 425 -1.67 -20.98 26.89
CA GLN A 425 -2.73 -20.25 27.59
C GLN A 425 -2.15 -19.13 28.47
N ARG A 426 -1.08 -19.41 29.20
CA ARG A 426 -0.39 -18.43 30.06
C ARG A 426 0.14 -17.25 29.24
N VAL A 427 0.82 -17.50 28.12
CA VAL A 427 1.35 -16.41 27.29
C VAL A 427 0.26 -15.68 26.49
N ALA A 428 -0.82 -16.38 26.11
CA ALA A 428 -2.00 -15.76 25.51
C ALA A 428 -2.59 -14.69 26.45
N GLN A 429 -2.78 -15.03 27.72
CA GLN A 429 -3.27 -14.11 28.75
C GLN A 429 -2.34 -12.90 28.97
N LYS A 430 -1.03 -13.10 28.83
CA LYS A 430 -0.01 -12.08 29.09
C LYS A 430 0.22 -11.12 27.91
N TYR A 431 0.22 -11.61 26.67
CA TYR A 431 0.70 -10.85 25.51
C TYR A 431 -0.38 -10.50 24.47
N PHE A 432 -1.49 -11.24 24.40
CA PHE A 432 -2.51 -11.08 23.35
C PHE A 432 -3.74 -10.40 23.94
N ASN A 433 -3.78 -9.06 23.97
CA ASN A 433 -4.78 -8.33 24.75
C ASN A 433 -6.14 -8.21 24.04
N SER A 434 -7.21 -8.43 24.80
CA SER A 434 -8.60 -8.21 24.38
C SER A 434 -9.31 -7.10 25.17
N ALA A 435 -8.89 -6.84 26.41
CA ALA A 435 -9.52 -5.88 27.34
C ALA A 435 -8.82 -4.51 27.40
N ASN A 436 -7.59 -4.41 26.94
CA ASN A 436 -6.71 -3.25 26.95
C ASN A 436 -5.91 -3.17 25.64
N THR A 437 -6.63 -3.13 24.53
CA THR A 437 -6.09 -3.13 23.16
C THR A 437 -6.67 -1.99 22.32
N ARG A 438 -6.00 -1.62 21.23
CA ARG A 438 -6.53 -0.65 20.28
C ARG A 438 -7.08 -1.39 19.08
N VAL A 439 -8.35 -1.12 18.74
CA VAL A 439 -8.93 -1.54 17.47
C VAL A 439 -8.87 -0.34 16.54
N VAL A 440 -7.97 -0.35 15.57
CA VAL A 440 -7.86 0.71 14.56
C VAL A 440 -8.63 0.29 13.33
N VAL A 441 -9.56 1.13 12.87
CA VAL A 441 -10.39 0.90 11.70
C VAL A 441 -10.20 2.04 10.72
N VAL A 442 -9.67 1.74 9.53
CA VAL A 442 -9.52 2.71 8.44
C VAL A 442 -10.43 2.32 7.30
N GLY A 443 -11.37 3.17 6.93
CA GLY A 443 -12.36 2.86 5.90
C GLY A 443 -13.41 3.95 5.75
N ASN A 444 -14.45 3.70 4.97
CA ASN A 444 -15.53 4.67 4.77
C ASN A 444 -16.40 4.76 6.03
N SER A 445 -16.19 5.81 6.83
CA SER A 445 -16.82 5.97 8.15
C SER A 445 -18.33 6.12 8.06
N SER A 446 -18.84 6.72 6.98
CA SER A 446 -20.29 6.88 6.77
C SER A 446 -21.04 5.55 6.72
N GLN A 447 -20.37 4.45 6.37
CA GLN A 447 -20.97 3.12 6.23
C GLN A 447 -20.77 2.22 7.45
N MET A 448 -19.82 2.53 8.36
CA MET A 448 -19.43 1.63 9.45
C MET A 448 -19.45 2.26 10.85
N LEU A 449 -19.36 3.59 10.96
CA LEU A 449 -19.21 4.27 12.25
C LEU A 449 -20.43 4.08 13.16
N GLY A 450 -21.63 4.10 12.59
CA GLY A 450 -22.88 3.90 13.33
C GLY A 450 -22.96 2.52 14.00
N ASP A 451 -22.49 1.47 13.31
CA ASP A 451 -22.49 0.11 13.84
C ASP A 451 -21.36 -0.13 14.84
N LEU A 452 -20.17 0.46 14.60
CA LEU A 452 -19.05 0.41 15.55
C LEU A 452 -19.40 1.05 16.91
N LYS A 453 -20.18 2.13 16.91
CA LYS A 453 -20.66 2.77 18.15
C LYS A 453 -21.57 1.89 18.99
N LYS A 454 -22.18 0.86 18.41
CA LYS A 454 -23.04 -0.10 19.13
C LYS A 454 -22.24 -1.15 19.89
N LEU A 455 -20.92 -1.28 19.64
CA LEU A 455 -20.08 -2.34 20.20
C LEU A 455 -19.65 -2.12 21.67
N ASN A 456 -20.22 -1.13 22.37
CA ASN A 456 -19.93 -0.81 23.79
C ASN A 456 -18.43 -0.58 24.09
N TYR A 457 -17.66 -0.13 23.10
CA TYR A 457 -16.30 0.36 23.26
C TYR A 457 -16.28 1.88 23.06
N PRO A 458 -15.40 2.62 23.77
CA PRO A 458 -15.14 4.01 23.44
C PRO A 458 -14.68 4.14 21.99
N VAL A 459 -15.38 4.96 21.19
CA VAL A 459 -15.02 5.25 19.80
C VAL A 459 -14.34 6.61 19.74
N LYS A 460 -13.13 6.66 19.19
CA LYS A 460 -12.33 7.86 18.99
C LYS A 460 -12.08 8.06 17.50
N LEU A 461 -12.11 9.30 17.05
CA LEU A 461 -11.98 9.65 15.63
C LEU A 461 -10.63 10.32 15.38
N TYR A 462 -10.01 9.98 14.25
CA TYR A 462 -8.69 10.47 13.87
C TYR A 462 -8.64 10.82 12.39
N ASP A 463 -7.75 11.76 12.03
CA ASP A 463 -7.41 12.03 10.64
C ASP A 463 -6.41 11.00 10.10
N VAL A 464 -6.06 11.13 8.81
CA VAL A 464 -5.09 10.26 8.12
C VAL A 464 -3.64 10.43 8.62
N PHE A 465 -3.42 11.31 9.60
CA PHE A 465 -2.16 11.60 10.28
C PHE A 465 -2.24 11.33 11.80
N ALA A 466 -3.24 10.57 12.24
CA ALA A 466 -3.46 10.17 13.63
C ALA A 466 -3.64 11.35 14.61
N ASN A 467 -4.13 12.51 14.13
CA ASN A 467 -4.56 13.59 15.00
C ASN A 467 -6.02 13.37 15.43
N PRO A 468 -6.34 13.53 16.73
CA PRO A 468 -7.72 13.41 17.20
C PRO A 468 -8.64 14.42 16.50
N ILE A 469 -9.81 13.96 16.07
CA ILE A 469 -10.87 14.77 15.50
C ILE A 469 -12.03 14.81 16.49
N ALA A 470 -12.63 15.99 16.70
CA ALA A 470 -13.86 16.12 17.47
C ALA A 470 -15.01 15.33 16.81
N GLU A 471 -15.94 14.80 17.61
CA GLU A 471 -17.04 13.94 17.12
C GLU A 471 -17.95 14.61 16.07
N GLY A 472 -17.89 15.94 15.95
CA GLY A 472 -18.56 16.73 14.90
C GLY A 472 -17.73 17.04 13.65
N ALA A 473 -16.41 16.83 13.67
CA ALA A 473 -15.49 17.17 12.58
C ALA A 473 -15.13 15.98 11.67
N ALA A 474 -15.21 14.74 12.16
CA ALA A 474 -15.14 13.57 11.27
C ALA A 474 -16.44 13.39 10.46
N SER A 475 -17.51 14.01 10.96
CA SER A 475 -18.75 14.23 10.25
C SER A 475 -18.75 15.56 9.48
N SER A 476 -17.74 16.44 9.54
CA SER A 476 -17.82 17.76 8.88
C SER A 476 -17.45 17.76 7.40
N SER A 477 -17.04 16.62 6.81
CA SER A 477 -17.06 16.43 5.35
C SER A 477 -18.41 15.90 4.83
N ALA A 478 -19.23 15.29 5.68
CA ALA A 478 -20.50 14.65 5.29
C ALA A 478 -21.77 15.27 5.91
N ALA A 479 -21.68 15.98 7.04
CA ALA A 479 -22.81 16.49 7.84
C ALA A 479 -22.85 18.02 7.92
N ALA A 480 -21.94 18.74 7.27
CA ALA A 480 -22.08 20.19 7.10
C ALA A 480 -23.20 20.58 6.10
N THR A 481 -23.86 19.61 5.44
CA THR A 481 -24.79 19.93 4.34
C THR A 481 -26.06 19.07 4.30
N THR A 482 -26.44 18.36 5.37
CA THR A 482 -27.71 17.61 5.45
C THR A 482 -28.98 18.47 5.51
N ASN A 483 -28.87 19.79 5.30
CA ASN A 483 -30.03 20.67 5.10
C ASN A 483 -30.01 21.43 3.77
N VAL A 484 -29.10 21.13 2.85
CA VAL A 484 -29.06 21.79 1.54
C VAL A 484 -29.82 20.94 0.53
N LYS A 485 -30.93 21.47 0.01
CA LYS A 485 -31.67 20.77 -1.06
C LYS A 485 -30.87 20.86 -2.35
N ALA A 486 -30.88 19.80 -3.16
CA ALA A 486 -30.22 19.81 -4.48
C ALA A 486 -30.75 20.97 -5.36
N THR A 487 -32.02 21.33 -5.22
CA THR A 487 -32.63 22.50 -5.84
C THR A 487 -31.92 23.81 -5.49
N ASP A 488 -31.44 23.96 -4.26
CA ASP A 488 -30.74 25.17 -3.82
C ASP A 488 -29.33 25.24 -4.44
N VAL A 489 -28.66 24.09 -4.58
CA VAL A 489 -27.37 23.99 -5.26
C VAL A 489 -27.52 24.39 -6.73
N PHE A 490 -28.53 23.83 -7.42
CA PHE A 490 -28.80 24.16 -8.82
C PHE A 490 -29.18 25.63 -9.01
N ASN A 491 -30.03 26.19 -8.16
CA ASN A 491 -30.40 27.61 -8.22
C ASN A 491 -29.21 28.54 -7.98
N ASN A 492 -28.31 28.19 -7.06
CA ASN A 492 -27.08 28.94 -6.83
C ASN A 492 -26.16 28.92 -8.05
N TYR A 493 -26.02 27.75 -8.69
CA TYR A 493 -25.26 27.62 -9.94
C TYR A 493 -25.87 28.44 -11.08
N ILE A 494 -27.19 28.31 -11.29
CA ILE A 494 -27.94 29.08 -12.30
C ILE A 494 -27.72 30.58 -12.09
N LYS A 495 -27.77 31.04 -10.83
CA LYS A 495 -27.49 32.45 -10.48
C LYS A 495 -26.04 32.84 -10.79
N ALA A 496 -25.07 32.00 -10.44
CA ALA A 496 -23.66 32.25 -10.70
C ALA A 496 -23.34 32.31 -12.19
N LEU A 497 -24.00 31.49 -13.01
CA LEU A 497 -23.83 31.53 -14.46
C LEU A 497 -24.38 32.80 -15.12
N GLY A 498 -25.29 33.55 -14.49
CA GLY A 498 -25.94 34.72 -15.11
C GLY A 498 -27.45 34.82 -14.86
N GLY A 499 -28.04 33.80 -14.23
CA GLY A 499 -29.46 33.76 -13.84
C GLY A 499 -30.37 33.09 -14.88
N GLU A 500 -31.50 32.56 -14.40
CA GLU A 500 -32.45 31.79 -15.23
C GLU A 500 -32.95 32.57 -16.46
N ALA A 501 -33.19 33.88 -16.30
CA ALA A 501 -33.67 34.73 -17.39
C ALA A 501 -32.67 34.86 -18.54
N GLU A 502 -31.38 34.98 -18.23
CA GLU A 502 -30.32 35.08 -19.24
C GLU A 502 -30.02 33.73 -19.88
N LEU A 503 -30.01 32.64 -19.09
CA LEU A 503 -29.80 31.29 -19.62
C LEU A 503 -30.90 30.90 -20.62
N LYS A 504 -32.17 31.24 -20.34
CA LYS A 504 -33.29 30.99 -21.28
C LYS A 504 -33.21 31.78 -22.59
N LYS A 505 -32.47 32.89 -22.64
CA LYS A 505 -32.26 33.65 -23.88
C LYS A 505 -31.24 32.97 -24.79
N VAL A 506 -30.44 32.03 -24.28
CA VAL A 506 -29.49 31.25 -25.07
C VAL A 506 -30.25 30.13 -25.78
N LYS A 507 -30.38 30.26 -27.10
CA LYS A 507 -31.00 29.28 -28.00
C LYS A 507 -29.97 28.39 -28.66
N SER A 508 -28.73 28.87 -28.85
CA SER A 508 -27.64 28.07 -29.39
C SER A 508 -26.26 28.50 -28.87
N ILE A 509 -25.31 27.57 -28.91
CA ILE A 509 -23.91 27.76 -28.50
C ILE A 509 -23.00 27.16 -29.57
N LEU A 510 -22.01 27.93 -30.02
CA LEU A 510 -20.90 27.46 -30.85
C LEU A 510 -19.60 27.62 -30.07
N ALA A 511 -18.90 26.53 -29.81
CA ALA A 511 -17.61 26.50 -29.13
C ALA A 511 -16.53 25.90 -30.04
N ASN A 512 -15.53 26.70 -30.37
CA ASN A 512 -14.31 26.24 -31.05
C ASN A 512 -13.22 26.02 -30.01
N MET A 513 -12.72 24.79 -29.92
CA MET A 513 -11.78 24.34 -28.92
C MET A 513 -10.58 23.66 -29.58
N THR A 514 -9.46 23.63 -28.88
CA THR A 514 -8.29 22.83 -29.23
C THR A 514 -8.12 21.73 -28.21
N MET A 515 -7.90 20.51 -28.67
CA MET A 515 -7.65 19.33 -27.84
C MET A 515 -6.23 18.82 -28.07
N ASN A 516 -5.49 18.48 -27.01
CA ASN A 516 -4.20 17.82 -27.14
C ASN A 516 -4.36 16.32 -26.88
N MET A 517 -3.91 15.49 -27.82
CA MET A 517 -3.97 14.03 -27.72
C MET A 517 -2.65 13.44 -28.22
N GLN A 518 -1.89 12.80 -27.33
CA GLN A 518 -0.62 12.13 -27.64
C GLN A 518 0.40 13.00 -28.41
N GLY A 519 0.44 14.31 -28.13
CA GLY A 519 1.35 15.26 -28.78
C GLY A 519 0.85 15.87 -30.08
N ALA A 520 -0.35 15.50 -30.55
CA ALA A 520 -1.03 16.13 -31.68
C ALA A 520 -2.15 17.07 -31.19
N THR A 521 -2.24 18.26 -31.79
CA THR A 521 -3.31 19.22 -31.55
C THR A 521 -4.45 18.99 -32.53
N LEU A 522 -5.64 18.72 -32.00
CA LEU A 522 -6.89 18.54 -32.76
C LEU A 522 -7.77 19.76 -32.60
N ALA A 523 -8.41 20.19 -33.69
CA ALA A 523 -9.44 21.22 -33.64
C ALA A 523 -10.78 20.57 -33.34
N VAL A 524 -11.55 21.13 -32.41
CA VAL A 524 -12.85 20.63 -32.01
C VAL A 524 -13.87 21.75 -32.17
N GLU A 525 -14.86 21.53 -33.01
CA GLU A 525 -16.04 22.40 -33.14
C GLU A 525 -17.23 21.70 -32.48
N ALA A 526 -17.81 22.34 -31.46
CA ALA A 526 -19.01 21.87 -30.80
C ALA A 526 -20.14 22.89 -30.96
N LYS A 527 -21.30 22.43 -31.40
CA LYS A 527 -22.53 23.21 -31.57
C LYS A 527 -23.65 22.59 -30.76
N TYR A 528 -24.39 23.43 -30.06
CA TYR A 528 -25.57 23.05 -29.29
C TYR A 528 -26.72 23.98 -29.65
N MET A 529 -27.94 23.45 -29.72
CA MET A 529 -29.15 24.24 -29.91
C MET A 529 -30.32 23.65 -29.12
N ALA A 530 -31.09 24.49 -28.44
CA ALA A 530 -32.27 24.05 -27.69
C ALA A 530 -33.32 23.45 -28.66
N PRO A 531 -34.09 22.41 -28.26
CA PRO A 531 -34.11 21.81 -26.92
C PRO A 531 -32.94 20.88 -26.60
N ASN A 532 -32.43 20.11 -27.57
CA ASN A 532 -31.42 19.07 -27.33
C ASN A 532 -30.60 18.69 -28.57
N TYR A 533 -30.39 19.65 -29.48
CA TYR A 533 -29.61 19.44 -30.70
C TYR A 533 -28.12 19.54 -30.37
N GLU A 534 -27.34 18.56 -30.78
CA GLU A 534 -25.90 18.48 -30.49
C GLU A 534 -25.11 18.08 -31.74
N ALA A 535 -24.05 18.82 -32.05
CA ALA A 535 -23.13 18.50 -33.12
C ALA A 535 -21.70 18.71 -32.65
N MET A 536 -20.84 17.73 -32.88
CA MET A 536 -19.42 17.81 -32.56
C MET A 536 -18.60 17.32 -33.77
N THR A 537 -17.57 18.07 -34.12
CA THR A 537 -16.61 17.69 -35.17
C THR A 537 -15.21 17.84 -34.62
N MET A 538 -14.44 16.75 -34.62
CA MET A 538 -13.00 16.80 -34.32
C MET A 538 -12.22 16.64 -35.62
N SER A 539 -11.24 17.51 -35.84
CA SER A 539 -10.44 17.55 -37.06
C SER A 539 -8.95 17.48 -36.77
N MET A 540 -8.22 16.67 -37.54
CA MET A 540 -6.77 16.56 -37.53
C MET A 540 -6.22 17.12 -38.84
N GLY A 541 -5.41 18.19 -38.78
CA GLY A 541 -4.88 18.84 -39.98
C GLY A 541 -5.96 19.36 -40.94
N GLY A 542 -7.13 19.76 -40.42
CA GLY A 542 -8.27 20.25 -41.20
C GLY A 542 -9.25 19.18 -41.69
N ASN A 543 -8.89 17.89 -41.63
CA ASN A 543 -9.78 16.79 -42.02
C ASN A 543 -10.56 16.26 -40.80
N PRO A 544 -11.89 16.08 -40.90
CA PRO A 544 -12.69 15.56 -39.79
C PRO A 544 -12.38 14.08 -39.55
N VAL A 545 -11.99 13.74 -38.33
CA VAL A 545 -11.67 12.36 -37.90
C VAL A 545 -12.81 11.74 -37.07
N ILE A 546 -13.55 12.57 -36.33
CA ILE A 546 -14.71 12.17 -35.54
C ILE A 546 -15.84 13.17 -35.76
N LYS A 547 -17.05 12.67 -36.03
CA LYS A 547 -18.28 13.47 -36.07
C LYS A 547 -19.33 12.84 -35.18
N SER A 548 -20.02 13.66 -34.40
CA SER A 548 -21.25 13.28 -33.70
C SER A 548 -22.34 14.25 -34.08
N ARG A 549 -23.53 13.76 -34.39
CA ARG A 549 -24.70 14.56 -34.74
C ARG A 549 -25.93 14.01 -34.05
N PHE A 550 -26.76 14.89 -33.51
CA PHE A 550 -28.05 14.56 -32.93
C PHE A 550 -29.00 15.74 -33.13
N ASN A 551 -30.12 15.48 -33.80
CA ASN A 551 -31.12 16.50 -34.16
C ASN A 551 -32.37 16.47 -33.26
N GLY A 552 -32.26 15.89 -32.08
CA GLY A 552 -33.35 15.72 -31.12
C GLY A 552 -34.20 14.46 -31.31
N THR A 553 -34.20 13.85 -32.50
CA THR A 553 -34.97 12.62 -32.80
C THR A 553 -34.15 11.48 -33.38
N ALA A 554 -33.04 11.80 -34.04
CA ALA A 554 -32.10 10.85 -34.61
C ALA A 554 -30.67 11.38 -34.45
N GLY A 555 -29.70 10.47 -34.43
CA GLY A 555 -28.30 10.84 -34.34
C GLY A 555 -27.37 9.72 -34.77
N TYR A 556 -26.11 10.08 -34.98
CA TYR A 556 -25.05 9.15 -35.33
C TYR A 556 -23.71 9.63 -34.77
N GLN A 557 -22.80 8.67 -34.64
CA GLN A 557 -21.38 8.90 -34.45
C GLN A 557 -20.63 8.30 -35.63
N GLU A 558 -19.66 9.05 -36.14
CA GLU A 558 -18.80 8.63 -37.24
C GLU A 558 -17.35 8.77 -36.81
N GLN A 559 -16.57 7.70 -36.93
CA GLN A 559 -15.15 7.68 -36.61
C GLN A 559 -14.38 7.11 -37.78
N MET A 560 -13.41 7.85 -38.32
CA MET A 560 -12.59 7.45 -39.47
C MET A 560 -13.43 6.94 -40.67
N GLY A 561 -14.60 7.55 -40.91
CA GLY A 561 -15.54 7.19 -41.98
C GLY A 561 -16.53 6.06 -41.65
N GLN A 562 -16.40 5.39 -40.50
CA GLN A 562 -17.37 4.39 -40.06
C GLN A 562 -18.50 5.04 -39.26
N LYS A 563 -19.73 4.97 -39.80
CA LYS A 563 -20.92 5.58 -39.22
C LYS A 563 -21.72 4.56 -38.40
N LYS A 564 -21.93 4.85 -37.11
CA LYS A 564 -22.81 4.13 -36.19
C LYS A 564 -24.02 5.01 -35.83
N VAL A 565 -25.22 4.53 -36.13
CA VAL A 565 -26.48 5.19 -35.75
C VAL A 565 -26.74 4.98 -34.27
N MET A 566 -27.26 6.00 -33.58
CA MET A 566 -27.64 5.90 -32.16
C MET A 566 -28.81 4.92 -31.98
N THR A 567 -28.78 4.17 -30.89
CA THR A 567 -29.83 3.23 -30.50
C THR A 567 -31.09 3.97 -30.00
N PRO A 568 -32.28 3.33 -30.05
CA PRO A 568 -33.51 3.90 -29.50
C PRO A 568 -33.40 4.29 -28.02
N GLU A 569 -32.62 3.53 -27.25
CA GLU A 569 -32.33 3.81 -25.83
C GLU A 569 -31.51 5.10 -25.67
N GLU A 570 -30.41 5.23 -26.43
CA GLU A 570 -29.57 6.45 -26.43
C GLU A 570 -30.36 7.69 -26.87
N ILE A 571 -31.27 7.56 -27.84
CA ILE A 571 -32.15 8.65 -28.30
C ILE A 571 -33.12 9.05 -27.18
N LYS A 572 -33.76 8.08 -26.51
CA LYS A 572 -34.68 8.36 -25.39
C LYS A 572 -33.97 9.06 -24.22
N GLU A 573 -32.75 8.67 -23.92
CA GLU A 573 -31.95 9.31 -22.87
C GLU A 573 -31.68 10.79 -23.18
N LYS A 574 -31.24 11.08 -24.41
CA LYS A 574 -31.00 12.46 -24.86
C LYS A 574 -32.27 13.29 -25.05
N ALA A 575 -33.41 12.65 -25.28
CA ALA A 575 -34.70 13.31 -25.43
C ALA A 575 -35.25 13.92 -24.13
N VAL A 576 -34.75 13.46 -22.97
CA VAL A 576 -35.25 13.91 -21.66
C VAL A 576 -34.70 15.29 -21.26
N VAL A 577 -33.53 15.65 -21.77
CA VAL A 577 -32.94 16.98 -21.61
C VAL A 577 -33.61 17.92 -22.61
N THR A 578 -34.11 19.07 -22.16
CA THR A 578 -34.85 20.01 -23.02
C THR A 578 -34.26 21.41 -23.05
N THR A 579 -33.19 21.63 -22.30
CA THR A 579 -32.48 22.90 -22.21
C THR A 579 -30.97 22.72 -22.44
N LEU A 580 -30.31 23.80 -22.84
CA LEU A 580 -28.85 23.83 -23.00
C LEU A 580 -28.08 23.78 -21.67
N PHE A 581 -28.78 23.94 -20.55
CA PHE A 581 -28.23 23.92 -19.20
C PHE A 581 -29.10 22.98 -18.36
N GLU A 582 -28.71 21.71 -18.29
CA GLU A 582 -29.52 20.62 -17.71
C GLU A 582 -30.05 20.93 -16.30
N GLN A 583 -29.37 21.79 -15.54
CA GLN A 583 -29.80 22.25 -14.21
C GLN A 583 -31.16 22.97 -14.24
N LEU A 584 -31.54 23.59 -15.36
CA LEU A 584 -32.89 24.14 -15.55
C LEU A 584 -33.96 23.04 -15.63
N ASP A 585 -33.63 21.91 -16.26
CA ASP A 585 -34.50 20.74 -16.32
C ASP A 585 -34.59 20.05 -14.95
N TYR A 586 -33.47 19.90 -14.23
CA TYR A 586 -33.44 19.28 -12.90
C TYR A 586 -34.31 20.00 -11.88
N VAL A 587 -34.40 21.34 -11.97
CA VAL A 587 -35.22 22.14 -11.04
C VAL A 587 -36.71 22.10 -11.40
N LYS A 588 -37.07 21.95 -12.68
CA LYS A 588 -38.46 22.08 -13.16
C LYS A 588 -39.17 20.77 -13.37
N ASN A 589 -38.43 19.73 -13.76
CA ASN A 589 -39.00 18.45 -14.10
C ASN A 589 -38.83 17.48 -12.91
N PRO A 590 -39.92 17.15 -12.20
CA PRO A 590 -39.87 16.29 -11.01
C PRO A 590 -39.47 14.84 -11.32
N ALA A 591 -39.38 14.47 -12.60
CA ALA A 591 -38.91 13.16 -13.01
C ALA A 591 -37.39 13.00 -12.79
N PHE A 592 -36.62 14.09 -12.71
CA PHE A 592 -35.24 14.06 -12.24
C PHE A 592 -35.20 14.02 -10.72
N LYS A 593 -34.49 13.04 -10.16
CA LYS A 593 -34.24 12.98 -8.72
C LYS A 593 -32.80 13.40 -8.46
N ALA A 594 -32.61 14.41 -7.62
CA ALA A 594 -31.29 14.88 -7.26
C ALA A 594 -31.09 14.84 -5.74
N GLU A 595 -29.94 14.34 -5.32
CA GLU A 595 -29.59 14.19 -3.91
C GLU A 595 -28.18 14.71 -3.65
N VAL A 596 -28.03 15.61 -2.67
CA VAL A 596 -26.71 16.07 -2.22
C VAL A 596 -26.10 15.00 -1.32
N LYS A 597 -25.00 14.39 -1.77
CA LYS A 597 -24.30 13.31 -1.06
C LYS A 597 -23.21 13.81 -0.10
N GLY A 598 -22.89 15.10 -0.13
CA GLY A 598 -21.93 15.73 0.78
C GLY A 598 -21.09 16.78 0.11
N VAL A 599 -19.94 17.10 0.71
CA VAL A 599 -18.93 18.00 0.15
C VAL A 599 -17.66 17.20 -0.11
N GLU A 600 -17.08 17.34 -1.29
CA GLU A 600 -15.84 16.67 -1.71
C GLU A 600 -14.86 17.73 -2.25
N LYS A 601 -13.56 17.55 -2.00
CA LYS A 601 -12.55 18.45 -2.56
C LYS A 601 -12.31 18.14 -4.03
N VAL A 602 -12.58 19.11 -4.90
CA VAL A 602 -12.29 19.08 -6.34
C VAL A 602 -11.31 20.22 -6.64
N ASN A 603 -10.16 19.91 -7.22
CA ASN A 603 -9.12 20.89 -7.56
C ASN A 603 -8.67 21.81 -6.41
N GLY A 604 -8.67 21.27 -5.18
CA GLY A 604 -8.23 21.98 -3.97
C GLY A 604 -9.32 22.80 -3.28
N SER A 605 -10.51 22.93 -3.89
CA SER A 605 -11.66 23.63 -3.31
C SER A 605 -12.77 22.66 -2.92
N ASP A 606 -13.52 23.00 -1.88
CA ASP A 606 -14.66 22.23 -1.43
C ASP A 606 -15.83 22.37 -2.43
N ALA A 607 -16.44 21.26 -2.86
CA ALA A 607 -17.57 21.24 -3.79
C ALA A 607 -18.71 20.32 -3.33
N TYR A 608 -19.96 20.74 -3.48
CA TYR A 608 -21.13 19.89 -3.24
C TYR A 608 -21.15 18.75 -4.24
N LYS A 609 -21.19 17.51 -3.76
CA LYS A 609 -21.41 16.32 -4.57
C LYS A 609 -22.91 16.07 -4.70
N VAL A 610 -23.45 16.21 -5.90
CA VAL A 610 -24.88 16.00 -6.19
C VAL A 610 -25.01 14.81 -7.13
N VAL A 611 -25.80 13.81 -6.73
CA VAL A 611 -26.13 12.66 -7.58
C VAL A 611 -27.50 12.88 -8.20
N ILE A 612 -27.56 12.87 -9.52
CA ILE A 612 -28.76 13.05 -10.33
C ILE A 612 -29.14 11.71 -10.93
N THR A 613 -30.38 11.28 -10.71
CA THR A 613 -30.99 10.11 -11.33
C THR A 613 -31.97 10.59 -12.40
N TYR A 614 -31.70 10.22 -13.64
CA TYR A 614 -32.53 10.54 -14.80
C TYR A 614 -33.79 9.66 -14.78
N PRO A 615 -34.88 10.07 -15.44
CA PRO A 615 -36.12 9.29 -15.55
C PRO A 615 -35.91 7.87 -16.10
N ALA A 616 -34.91 7.67 -16.96
CA ALA A 616 -34.55 6.36 -17.52
C ALA A 616 -33.69 5.49 -16.57
N GLY A 617 -33.38 5.96 -15.36
CA GLY A 617 -32.63 5.22 -14.33
C GLY A 617 -31.10 5.44 -14.34
N LYS A 618 -30.55 6.11 -15.36
CA LYS A 618 -29.13 6.48 -15.42
C LYS A 618 -28.79 7.50 -14.33
N THR A 619 -27.62 7.34 -13.71
CA THR A 619 -27.10 8.27 -12.69
C THR A 619 -25.90 9.07 -13.19
N LYS A 620 -25.89 10.37 -12.90
CA LYS A 620 -24.78 11.30 -13.15
C LYS A 620 -24.42 11.99 -11.84
N THR A 621 -23.13 12.15 -11.55
CA THR A 621 -22.67 12.90 -10.38
C THR A 621 -22.11 14.24 -10.83
N GLU A 622 -22.55 15.32 -10.21
CA GLU A 622 -22.11 16.69 -10.50
C GLU A 622 -21.53 17.33 -9.23
N PHE A 623 -20.44 18.07 -9.39
CA PHE A 623 -19.71 18.71 -8.29
C PHE A 623 -19.75 20.22 -8.43
N TYR A 624 -20.30 20.92 -7.43
CA TYR A 624 -20.48 22.37 -7.44
C TYR A 624 -19.64 23.06 -6.38
N ASP A 625 -18.67 23.86 -6.79
CA ASP A 625 -17.74 24.55 -5.89
C ASP A 625 -18.48 25.44 -4.86
N LEU A 626 -18.10 25.35 -3.58
CA LEU A 626 -18.77 26.07 -2.50
C LEU A 626 -18.53 27.57 -2.56
N THR A 627 -17.46 28.05 -3.18
CA THR A 627 -17.09 29.47 -3.20
C THR A 627 -17.69 30.17 -4.42
N SER A 628 -17.34 29.70 -5.61
CA SER A 628 -17.79 30.22 -6.90
C SER A 628 -19.20 29.79 -7.28
N LYS A 629 -19.72 28.71 -6.66
CA LYS A 629 -21.00 28.06 -7.01
C LYS A 629 -21.02 27.44 -8.41
N LEU A 630 -19.88 27.38 -9.09
CA LEU A 630 -19.76 26.84 -10.44
C LEU A 630 -19.64 25.31 -10.42
N LEU A 631 -20.16 24.66 -11.47
CA LEU A 631 -19.92 23.25 -11.74
C LEU A 631 -18.43 23.07 -12.05
N VAL A 632 -17.73 22.24 -11.30
CA VAL A 632 -16.28 22.02 -11.45
C VAL A 632 -15.93 20.63 -11.95
N LYS A 633 -16.83 19.65 -11.77
CA LYS A 633 -16.61 18.29 -12.21
C LYS A 633 -17.92 17.55 -12.42
N THR A 634 -17.92 16.60 -13.35
CA THR A 634 -18.99 15.61 -13.52
C THR A 634 -18.38 14.21 -13.65
N GLU A 635 -19.09 13.20 -13.14
CA GLU A 635 -18.71 11.79 -13.24
C GLU A 635 -19.91 10.95 -13.70
N GLU A 636 -19.64 10.09 -14.69
CA GLU A 636 -20.60 9.13 -15.22
C GLU A 636 -19.91 7.78 -15.42
N ALA A 637 -20.60 6.69 -15.07
CA ALA A 637 -20.15 5.34 -15.35
C ALA A 637 -21.06 4.74 -16.42
N THR A 638 -20.46 4.28 -17.53
CA THR A 638 -21.18 3.61 -18.61
C THR A 638 -20.67 2.18 -18.71
N THR A 639 -21.59 1.21 -18.73
CA THR A 639 -21.23 -0.20 -18.93
C THR A 639 -21.44 -0.54 -20.40
N ALA A 640 -20.36 -0.90 -21.10
CA ALA A 640 -20.40 -1.35 -22.49
C ALA A 640 -19.60 -2.68 -22.59
N ASN A 641 -20.18 -3.69 -23.24
CA ASN A 641 -19.54 -5.01 -23.43
C ASN A 641 -18.98 -5.67 -22.15
N ASN A 642 -19.77 -5.69 -21.05
CA ASN A 642 -19.35 -6.18 -19.72
C ASN A 642 -18.13 -5.47 -19.11
N MET A 643 -17.75 -4.29 -19.63
CA MET A 643 -16.72 -3.44 -19.05
C MET A 643 -17.35 -2.13 -18.59
N THR A 644 -17.07 -1.74 -17.34
CA THR A 644 -17.44 -0.42 -16.82
C THR A 644 -16.37 0.58 -17.22
N VAL A 645 -16.78 1.60 -17.97
CA VAL A 645 -15.97 2.76 -18.33
C VAL A 645 -16.39 3.92 -17.45
N ASN A 646 -15.45 4.46 -16.68
CA ASN A 646 -15.68 5.63 -15.85
C ASN A 646 -15.20 6.87 -16.61
N ASN A 647 -16.12 7.81 -16.84
CA ASN A 647 -15.85 9.09 -17.47
C ASN A 647 -15.96 10.20 -16.43
N SER A 648 -14.91 11.02 -16.32
CA SER A 648 -14.90 12.22 -15.49
C SER A 648 -14.57 13.42 -16.36
N THR A 649 -15.36 14.49 -16.27
CA THR A 649 -15.12 15.75 -16.97
C THR A 649 -14.95 16.85 -15.94
N GLU A 650 -13.81 17.52 -15.94
CA GLU A 650 -13.53 18.68 -15.10
C GLU A 650 -13.68 19.98 -15.90
N PHE A 651 -14.22 21.01 -15.27
CA PHE A 651 -14.50 22.31 -15.87
C PHE A 651 -13.72 23.40 -15.13
N GLY A 652 -13.08 24.28 -15.90
CA GLY A 652 -12.29 25.38 -15.37
C GLY A 652 -12.22 26.58 -16.31
N ASP A 653 -11.50 27.61 -15.87
CA ASP A 653 -11.31 28.88 -16.61
C ASP A 653 -12.66 29.47 -17.10
N TYR A 654 -13.63 29.61 -16.20
CA TYR A 654 -14.93 30.18 -16.55
C TYR A 654 -14.78 31.66 -16.95
N LYS A 655 -15.23 31.99 -18.17
CA LYS A 655 -15.20 33.36 -18.71
C LYS A 655 -16.59 33.84 -19.07
N LYS A 656 -16.75 35.16 -19.02
CA LYS A 656 -17.99 35.81 -19.43
C LYS A 656 -18.13 35.80 -20.95
N VAL A 657 -19.22 35.23 -21.44
CA VAL A 657 -19.63 35.22 -22.85
C VAL A 657 -21.02 35.85 -22.92
N GLY A 658 -21.10 37.09 -23.42
CA GLY A 658 -22.33 37.88 -23.32
C GLY A 658 -22.73 38.14 -21.86
N ALA A 659 -23.94 37.70 -21.48
CA ALA A 659 -24.47 37.87 -20.13
C ALA A 659 -24.19 36.67 -19.20
N ILE A 660 -23.58 35.59 -19.70
CA ILE A 660 -23.39 34.35 -18.93
C ILE A 660 -21.92 33.96 -18.75
N LEU A 661 -21.62 33.08 -17.79
CA LEU A 661 -20.32 32.42 -17.66
C LEU A 661 -20.31 31.10 -18.43
N TYR A 662 -19.17 30.76 -19.03
CA TYR A 662 -18.96 29.51 -19.76
C TYR A 662 -17.54 28.97 -19.52
N PRO A 663 -17.33 27.65 -19.37
CA PRO A 663 -16.00 27.08 -19.12
C PRO A 663 -15.10 27.13 -20.37
N TYR A 664 -13.87 27.63 -20.23
CA TYR A 664 -12.87 27.63 -21.32
C TYR A 664 -11.82 26.53 -21.18
N ALA A 665 -11.73 25.84 -20.05
CA ALA A 665 -10.90 24.67 -19.86
C ALA A 665 -11.78 23.47 -19.51
N ILE A 666 -11.62 22.38 -20.26
CA ILE A 666 -12.36 21.13 -20.06
C ILE A 666 -11.34 19.99 -20.11
N THR A 667 -11.27 19.20 -19.04
CA THR A 667 -10.39 18.02 -18.99
C THR A 667 -11.25 16.78 -18.86
N ILE A 668 -11.21 15.92 -19.88
CA ILE A 668 -11.95 14.65 -19.91
C ILE A 668 -11.00 13.52 -19.56
N THR A 669 -11.33 12.75 -18.53
CA THR A 669 -10.63 11.54 -18.12
C THR A 669 -11.51 10.34 -18.38
N VAL A 670 -11.06 9.44 -19.24
CA VAL A 670 -11.71 8.15 -19.52
C VAL A 670 -10.88 7.05 -18.90
N SER A 671 -11.47 6.25 -18.02
CA SER A 671 -10.81 5.13 -17.35
C SER A 671 -11.52 3.82 -17.67
N ALA A 672 -10.79 2.88 -18.28
CA ALA A 672 -11.28 1.55 -18.63
C ALA A 672 -10.18 0.50 -18.42
N ALA A 673 -10.52 -0.64 -17.81
CA ALA A 673 -9.62 -1.79 -17.64
C ALA A 673 -8.21 -1.46 -17.06
N GLY A 674 -8.12 -0.48 -16.16
CA GLY A 674 -6.86 -0.06 -15.53
C GLY A 674 -5.98 0.87 -16.37
N GLN A 675 -6.43 1.28 -17.56
CA GLN A 675 -5.81 2.36 -18.33
C GLN A 675 -6.63 3.65 -18.21
N GLN A 676 -5.94 4.77 -18.13
CA GLN A 676 -6.52 6.10 -18.04
C GLN A 676 -6.05 6.93 -19.23
N GLN A 677 -7.00 7.51 -19.97
CA GLN A 677 -6.74 8.48 -21.02
C GLN A 677 -7.25 9.84 -20.58
N VAL A 678 -6.39 10.85 -20.63
CA VAL A 678 -6.73 12.24 -20.30
C VAL A 678 -6.71 13.05 -21.59
N LEU A 679 -7.76 13.84 -21.81
CA LEU A 679 -7.95 14.72 -22.96
C LEU A 679 -8.19 16.13 -22.44
N ASP A 680 -7.20 17.00 -22.64
CA ASP A 680 -7.30 18.41 -22.27
C ASP A 680 -7.80 19.23 -23.45
N MET A 681 -8.89 19.95 -23.24
CA MET A 681 -9.53 20.82 -24.20
C MET A 681 -9.51 22.26 -23.70
N LYS A 682 -9.17 23.19 -24.59
CA LYS A 682 -9.19 24.62 -24.33
C LYS A 682 -10.02 25.34 -25.38
N ALA A 683 -11.03 26.09 -24.94
CA ALA A 683 -11.84 26.91 -25.82
C ALA A 683 -11.04 28.12 -26.32
N GLN A 684 -11.07 28.30 -27.64
CA GLN A 684 -10.49 29.45 -28.34
C GLN A 684 -11.55 30.52 -28.54
N SER A 685 -12.79 30.13 -28.87
CA SER A 685 -13.93 31.04 -28.94
C SER A 685 -15.22 30.32 -28.56
N VAL A 686 -16.14 31.07 -27.95
CA VAL A 686 -17.49 30.64 -27.63
C VAL A 686 -18.43 31.76 -28.08
N LYS A 687 -19.44 31.42 -28.88
CA LYS A 687 -20.47 32.33 -29.38
C LYS A 687 -21.85 31.84 -28.97
N LEU A 688 -22.73 32.77 -28.60
CA LEU A 688 -24.10 32.49 -28.21
C LEU A 688 -25.04 33.01 -29.29
N ASN A 689 -26.06 32.23 -29.67
CA ASN A 689 -27.09 32.59 -30.64
C ASN A 689 -26.57 32.98 -32.04
N GLU A 690 -25.35 32.59 -32.39
CA GLU A 690 -24.68 32.94 -33.64
C GLU A 690 -23.96 31.71 -34.20
N GLY A 691 -23.96 31.54 -35.52
CA GLY A 691 -23.16 30.51 -36.20
C GLY A 691 -23.66 29.07 -36.06
N VAL A 692 -24.90 28.87 -35.61
CA VAL A 692 -25.55 27.57 -35.46
C VAL A 692 -26.91 27.59 -36.17
N THR A 693 -27.14 26.61 -37.04
CA THR A 693 -28.39 26.43 -37.79
C THR A 693 -28.90 25.00 -37.62
N ALA A 694 -30.20 24.78 -37.84
CA ALA A 694 -30.78 23.43 -37.73
C ALA A 694 -30.12 22.41 -38.69
N ALA A 695 -29.56 22.87 -39.82
CA ALA A 695 -28.85 22.01 -40.77
C ALA A 695 -27.55 21.42 -40.22
N ASP A 696 -26.95 22.03 -39.19
CA ASP A 696 -25.68 21.59 -38.60
C ASP A 696 -25.78 20.22 -37.88
N PHE A 697 -27.00 19.78 -37.57
CA PHE A 697 -27.27 18.64 -36.68
C PHE A 697 -27.68 17.35 -37.41
N ASN A 698 -27.74 17.36 -38.75
CA ASN A 698 -28.21 16.23 -39.56
C ASN A 698 -27.09 15.32 -40.08
#